data_AF-A0A1V6T159-F1
#
_entry.id   AF-A0A1V6T159-F1
#
_cell.length_a   1.000
_cell.length_b   1.000
_cell.length_c   1.000
_cell.angle_alpha   90.00
_cell.angle_beta   90.00
_cell.angle_gamma   90.00
#
_symmetry.space_group_name_H-M   'P 1'
#
loop_
_entity.id
_entity.type
_entity.pdbx_description
1 polymer ?
#
loop_
_entity_poly.entity_id
_entity_poly.type
_entity_poly.pdbx_seq_one_letter_code
_entity_poly.pdbx_strand_id
1 'polypeptide(L)'
;MSQENNRTATALGTIGTVFWCVQLIPQIWYNWRRKKTEGLPVAMGFLWAGCAVPMGVYLILQKVNLSLQIQPQIFGIFSTIIWAQILYYDHDYTRIKAIMICCGMLALLGGLEALLILTLRIPYRKGITWPDLLVGIVAAIMLGAGLVPVYFELWKRNGRVVGFTAEGSFDVLGGIMYTIVVVLEMGIYISHTIWRYRFRELRKEAKESGKSIDELLKGPSTETTSIASFIPNEEIQSPSLSLPTRNILDISHFDPFHTAEKLQVASILGDYLIVNIDSIPYLKLSQAKYTQHSSINLHLWDLWEDIARRTTKEEEKKYQMSKTSIQLPEIFSQIHRHQILYSNPSPIHPLPTLTPRTPPQPQISIFAKREDQAAPLACSGNKYRKLEYIVPDILSKTPLHHNHENHTDFNPLTGPATILVTEGAIQSNHTVQVAALARKLGLKALVLLSRGTGGGLAASQDPETFVRTGNVQINRLLGAEVRILEKGDPLASDAFPILEELRAQGEMPYWIPGGASLHPLGGLGYARAAFEIAEQEVEMGLGGTGRFDFIFVACGSGSTVGGLIAGFRMLETMREVEDRRIRPRRNIIGVLNSPTKPRSYHEERVLLFAQRASALMGIDPHQSVSMDDVKLEDRFVGSGYGVLDRETKEAMDRMARLEALVLDPVYTAKVARGMLQWVEEEEIRQYARLHSLDEVNVLFIHTGGQAALGAYADVS
;
A
#
# COMPACT_ATOMS: atom_id res chain seq x y z
N MET A 1 -13.29 -8.65 -36.07
CA MET A 1 -12.54 -8.52 -34.81
C MET A 1 -11.11 -8.97 -35.05
N SER A 2 -10.17 -8.06 -34.82
CA SER A 2 -8.73 -8.28 -34.95
C SER A 2 -8.26 -9.34 -33.94
N GLN A 3 -7.13 -10.00 -34.24
CA GLN A 3 -6.47 -11.01 -33.41
C GLN A 3 -6.24 -10.60 -31.94
N GLU A 4 -6.34 -9.31 -31.61
CA GLU A 4 -6.09 -8.72 -30.29
C GLU A 4 -7.17 -9.04 -29.25
N ASN A 5 -8.46 -8.94 -29.61
CA ASN A 5 -9.56 -9.28 -28.68
C ASN A 5 -9.55 -10.76 -28.25
N ASN A 6 -8.98 -11.63 -29.10
CA ASN A 6 -8.87 -13.05 -28.80
C ASN A 6 -7.73 -13.34 -27.79
N ARG A 7 -6.68 -12.51 -27.75
CA ARG A 7 -5.53 -12.70 -26.85
C ARG A 7 -5.86 -12.35 -25.40
N THR A 8 -6.56 -11.24 -25.15
CA THR A 8 -6.93 -10.81 -23.79
C THR A 8 -7.97 -11.74 -23.17
N ALA A 9 -9.00 -12.14 -23.93
CA ALA A 9 -9.99 -13.12 -23.48
C ALA A 9 -9.36 -14.50 -23.22
N THR A 10 -8.39 -14.90 -24.04
CA THR A 10 -7.63 -16.15 -23.82
C THR A 10 -6.72 -16.04 -22.59
N ALA A 11 -6.05 -14.91 -22.37
CA ALA A 11 -5.20 -14.69 -21.20
C ALA A 11 -6.01 -14.70 -19.90
N LEU A 12 -7.10 -13.94 -19.82
CA LEU A 12 -7.99 -13.91 -18.66
C LEU A 12 -8.70 -15.25 -18.43
N GLY A 13 -9.14 -15.92 -19.50
CA GLY A 13 -9.72 -17.26 -19.42
C GLY A 13 -8.72 -18.32 -18.95
N THR A 14 -7.43 -18.18 -19.31
CA THR A 14 -6.35 -19.05 -18.83
C THR A 14 -6.05 -18.82 -17.35
N ILE A 15 -5.99 -17.57 -16.91
CA ILE A 15 -5.80 -17.22 -15.50
C ILE A 15 -6.97 -17.75 -14.65
N GLY A 16 -8.21 -17.53 -15.09
CA GLY A 16 -9.40 -18.06 -14.43
C GLY A 16 -9.41 -19.60 -14.36
N THR A 17 -9.02 -20.26 -15.46
CA THR A 17 -8.86 -21.72 -15.52
C THR A 17 -7.82 -22.20 -14.50
N VAL A 18 -6.65 -21.55 -14.42
CA VAL A 18 -5.58 -21.96 -13.50
C VAL A 18 -6.05 -21.87 -12.04
N PHE A 19 -6.66 -20.76 -11.65
CA PHE A 19 -7.16 -20.60 -10.27
C PHE A 19 -8.29 -21.59 -9.94
N TRP A 20 -9.19 -21.84 -10.89
CA TRP A 20 -10.31 -22.77 -10.70
C TRP A 20 -9.86 -24.24 -10.66
N CYS A 21 -8.82 -24.59 -11.42
CA CYS A 21 -8.24 -25.93 -11.45
C CYS A 21 -7.44 -26.25 -10.19
N VAL A 22 -6.74 -25.26 -9.61
CA VAL A 22 -5.84 -25.46 -8.46
C VAL A 22 -6.58 -25.47 -7.11
N GLN A 23 -7.82 -24.98 -7.04
CA GLN A 23 -8.56 -24.81 -5.78
C GLN A 23 -8.78 -26.12 -4.97
N LEU A 24 -8.77 -27.29 -5.64
CA LEU A 24 -8.96 -28.58 -4.96
C LEU A 24 -7.64 -29.19 -4.44
N ILE A 25 -6.48 -28.65 -4.84
CA ILE A 25 -5.17 -29.13 -4.43
C ILE A 25 -4.95 -29.00 -2.90
N PRO A 26 -5.26 -27.86 -2.24
CA PRO A 26 -5.16 -27.74 -0.79
C PRO A 26 -5.97 -28.81 -0.05
N GLN A 27 -7.19 -29.11 -0.52
CA GLN A 27 -8.03 -30.13 0.09
C GLN A 27 -7.44 -31.54 -0.08
N ILE A 28 -6.96 -31.88 -1.28
CA ILE A 28 -6.28 -33.17 -1.55
C ILE A 28 -5.07 -33.34 -0.64
N TRP A 29 -4.25 -32.30 -0.51
CA TRP A 29 -3.06 -32.31 0.33
C TRP A 29 -3.42 -32.40 1.82
N TYR A 30 -4.44 -31.66 2.26
CA TYR A 30 -4.92 -31.67 3.64
C TYR A 30 -5.44 -33.05 4.05
N ASN A 31 -6.28 -33.67 3.22
CA ASN A 31 -6.76 -35.04 3.40
C ASN A 31 -5.59 -36.03 3.50
N TRP A 32 -4.59 -35.89 2.62
CA TRP A 32 -3.39 -36.72 2.66
C TRP A 32 -2.56 -36.50 3.92
N ARG A 33 -2.45 -35.26 4.43
CA ARG A 33 -1.65 -34.95 5.62
C ARG A 33 -2.32 -35.45 6.90
N ARG A 34 -3.63 -35.25 7.04
CA ARG A 34 -4.39 -35.63 8.25
C ARG A 34 -4.87 -37.09 8.27
N LYS A 35 -4.84 -37.77 7.12
CA LYS A 35 -5.32 -39.16 6.97
C LYS A 35 -6.78 -39.35 7.40
N LYS A 36 -7.59 -38.29 7.27
CA LYS A 36 -9.01 -38.22 7.63
C LYS A 36 -9.72 -37.28 6.67
N THR A 37 -11.00 -37.52 6.39
CA THR A 37 -11.84 -36.67 5.52
C THR A 37 -13.11 -36.17 6.20
N GLU A 38 -13.05 -36.01 7.53
CA GLU A 38 -14.20 -35.62 8.36
C GLU A 38 -14.87 -34.34 7.83
N GLY A 39 -16.13 -34.45 7.39
CA GLY A 39 -16.94 -33.31 6.94
C GLY A 39 -16.97 -33.06 5.44
N LEU A 40 -16.31 -33.90 4.63
CA LEU A 40 -16.53 -33.98 3.19
C LEU A 40 -17.57 -35.07 2.85
N PRO A 41 -18.77 -34.71 2.35
CA PRO A 41 -19.75 -35.72 1.95
C PRO A 41 -19.25 -36.56 0.76
N VAL A 42 -19.36 -37.89 0.84
CA VAL A 42 -19.03 -38.81 -0.27
C VAL A 42 -19.76 -38.42 -1.56
N ALA A 43 -21.04 -38.02 -1.43
CA ALA A 43 -21.89 -37.61 -2.55
C ALA A 43 -21.37 -36.36 -3.26
N MET A 44 -20.73 -35.43 -2.56
CA MET A 44 -20.17 -34.21 -3.14
C MET A 44 -19.04 -34.54 -4.12
N GLY A 45 -18.04 -35.31 -3.65
CA GLY A 45 -16.92 -35.73 -4.51
C GLY A 45 -17.36 -36.53 -5.73
N PHE A 46 -18.35 -37.41 -5.56
CA PHE A 46 -18.93 -38.21 -6.65
C PHE A 46 -19.70 -37.36 -7.67
N LEU A 47 -20.59 -36.47 -7.22
CA LEU A 47 -21.39 -35.61 -8.09
C LEU A 47 -20.53 -34.59 -8.84
N TRP A 48 -19.49 -34.05 -8.20
CA TRP A 48 -18.54 -33.13 -8.82
C TRP A 48 -17.66 -33.84 -9.86
N ALA A 49 -17.18 -35.05 -9.57
CA ALA A 49 -16.49 -35.87 -10.56
C ALA A 49 -17.39 -36.17 -11.77
N GLY A 50 -18.65 -36.53 -11.53
CA GLY A 50 -19.64 -36.79 -12.59
C GLY A 50 -20.00 -35.55 -13.42
N CYS A 51 -20.05 -34.37 -12.79
CA CYS A 51 -20.35 -33.09 -13.44
C CYS A 51 -19.30 -32.68 -14.48
N ALA A 52 -18.04 -33.12 -14.32
CA ALA A 52 -16.97 -32.79 -15.26
C ALA A 52 -17.27 -33.24 -16.69
N VAL A 53 -17.97 -34.37 -16.86
CA VAL A 53 -18.30 -34.96 -18.17
C VAL A 53 -19.25 -34.08 -18.99
N PRO A 54 -20.47 -33.73 -18.53
CA PRO A 54 -21.34 -32.84 -19.30
C PRO A 54 -20.74 -31.44 -19.47
N MET A 55 -19.98 -30.94 -18.48
CA MET A 55 -19.31 -29.65 -18.59
C MET A 55 -18.22 -29.65 -19.68
N GLY A 56 -17.38 -30.70 -19.72
CA GLY A 56 -16.36 -30.90 -20.75
C GLY A 56 -16.95 -31.04 -22.15
N VAL A 57 -17.98 -31.87 -22.30
CA VAL A 57 -18.71 -32.07 -23.57
C VAL A 57 -19.25 -30.74 -24.10
N TYR A 58 -19.92 -29.95 -23.26
CA TYR A 58 -20.48 -28.66 -23.66
C TYR A 58 -19.40 -27.71 -24.18
N LEU A 59 -18.31 -27.54 -23.44
CA LEU A 59 -17.23 -26.60 -23.78
C LEU A 59 -16.45 -27.06 -25.03
N ILE A 60 -16.23 -28.36 -25.19
CA ILE A 60 -15.55 -28.93 -26.38
C ILE A 60 -16.42 -28.76 -27.63
N LEU A 61 -17.73 -28.98 -27.54
CA LEU A 61 -18.64 -28.82 -28.69
C LEU A 61 -18.79 -27.35 -29.09
N GLN A 62 -18.89 -26.44 -28.11
CA GLN A 62 -18.94 -25.00 -28.33
C GLN A 62 -17.62 -24.40 -28.85
N LYS A 63 -16.54 -25.20 -28.91
CA LYS A 63 -15.20 -24.79 -29.37
C LYS A 63 -14.71 -23.51 -28.68
N VAL A 64 -14.97 -23.39 -27.38
CA VAL A 64 -14.44 -22.29 -26.58
C VAL A 64 -12.90 -22.38 -26.50
N ASN A 65 -12.23 -21.38 -25.92
CA ASN A 65 -10.77 -21.41 -25.81
C ASN A 65 -10.26 -22.71 -25.16
N LEU A 66 -9.03 -23.12 -25.50
CA LEU A 66 -8.46 -24.39 -25.04
C LEU A 66 -8.41 -24.47 -23.50
N SER A 67 -8.16 -23.35 -22.84
CA SER A 67 -8.11 -23.26 -21.37
C SER A 67 -9.43 -23.67 -20.72
N LEU A 68 -10.56 -23.12 -21.19
CA LEU A 68 -11.88 -23.48 -20.66
C LEU A 68 -12.27 -24.93 -21.03
N GLN A 69 -11.73 -25.51 -22.10
CA GLN A 69 -11.94 -26.95 -22.39
C GLN A 69 -11.15 -27.87 -21.44
N ILE A 70 -9.97 -27.44 -20.98
CA ILE A 70 -9.13 -28.20 -20.04
C ILE A 70 -9.67 -28.13 -18.61
N GLN A 71 -10.33 -27.02 -18.25
CA GLN A 71 -10.81 -26.77 -16.88
C GLN A 71 -11.67 -27.91 -16.28
N PRO A 72 -12.72 -28.43 -16.96
CA PRO A 72 -13.52 -29.53 -16.44
C PRO A 72 -12.72 -30.81 -16.21
N GLN A 73 -11.69 -31.05 -17.03
CA GLN A 73 -10.87 -32.26 -16.98
C GLN A 73 -10.06 -32.31 -15.69
N ILE A 74 -9.37 -31.21 -15.39
CA ILE A 74 -8.56 -31.11 -14.17
C ILE A 74 -9.45 -31.17 -12.93
N PHE A 75 -10.58 -30.45 -12.95
CA PHE A 75 -11.56 -30.49 -11.86
C PHE A 75 -12.15 -31.89 -11.63
N GLY A 76 -12.49 -32.61 -12.69
CA GLY A 76 -12.99 -33.98 -12.62
C GLY A 76 -11.96 -34.94 -12.02
N ILE A 77 -10.69 -34.82 -12.43
CA ILE A 77 -9.58 -35.60 -11.89
C ILE A 77 -9.42 -35.35 -10.39
N PHE A 78 -9.32 -34.09 -9.97
CA PHE A 78 -9.14 -33.73 -8.57
C PHE A 78 -10.34 -34.09 -7.70
N SER A 79 -11.56 -33.92 -8.19
CA SER A 79 -12.78 -34.37 -7.51
C SER A 79 -12.80 -35.89 -7.32
N THR A 80 -12.34 -36.65 -8.32
CA THR A 80 -12.23 -38.12 -8.24
C THR A 80 -11.16 -38.54 -7.23
N ILE A 81 -10.04 -37.81 -7.15
CA ILE A 81 -8.98 -38.05 -6.15
C ILE A 81 -9.51 -37.78 -4.73
N ILE A 82 -10.23 -36.67 -4.51
CA ILE A 82 -10.86 -36.38 -3.22
C ILE A 82 -11.86 -37.48 -2.86
N TRP A 83 -12.70 -37.90 -3.80
CA TRP A 83 -13.64 -38.99 -3.58
C TRP A 83 -12.93 -40.29 -3.19
N ALA A 84 -11.85 -40.66 -3.87
CA ALA A 84 -11.04 -41.83 -3.52
C ALA A 84 -10.36 -41.71 -2.15
N GLN A 85 -9.95 -40.51 -1.74
CA GLN A 85 -9.45 -40.25 -0.39
C GLN A 85 -10.54 -40.44 0.67
N ILE A 86 -11.78 -40.03 0.41
CA ILE A 86 -12.91 -40.24 1.33
C ILE A 86 -13.19 -41.74 1.50
N LEU A 87 -13.14 -42.51 0.41
CA LEU A 87 -13.32 -43.96 0.47
C LEU A 87 -12.20 -44.65 1.27
N TYR A 88 -10.95 -44.18 1.12
CA TYR A 88 -9.79 -44.76 1.80
C TYR A 88 -9.71 -44.40 3.28
N TYR A 89 -9.96 -43.14 3.65
CA TYR A 89 -9.75 -42.66 5.02
C TYR A 89 -10.95 -42.85 5.94
N ASP A 90 -12.19 -42.74 5.42
CA ASP A 90 -13.39 -42.75 6.27
C ASP A 90 -14.32 -43.96 6.03
N HIS A 91 -14.06 -44.80 5.01
CA HIS A 91 -14.93 -45.94 4.65
C HIS A 91 -14.20 -47.30 4.58
N ASP A 92 -13.02 -47.41 5.20
CA ASP A 92 -12.24 -48.66 5.35
C ASP A 92 -11.84 -49.38 4.05
N TYR A 93 -11.74 -48.66 2.91
CA TYR A 93 -11.23 -49.27 1.68
C TYR A 93 -9.72 -49.49 1.79
N THR A 94 -9.22 -50.63 1.32
CA THR A 94 -7.77 -50.84 1.20
C THR A 94 -7.18 -49.92 0.14
N ARG A 95 -5.90 -49.53 0.29
CA ARG A 95 -5.21 -48.62 -0.64
C ARG A 95 -5.30 -49.09 -2.10
N ILE A 96 -5.14 -50.39 -2.33
CA ILE A 96 -5.25 -50.99 -3.68
C ILE A 96 -6.67 -50.85 -4.22
N LYS A 97 -7.69 -51.12 -3.39
CA LYS A 97 -9.10 -51.01 -3.78
C LYS A 97 -9.48 -49.56 -4.11
N ALA A 98 -9.03 -48.59 -3.32
CA ALA A 98 -9.28 -47.17 -3.56
C ALA A 98 -8.62 -46.67 -4.86
N ILE A 99 -7.37 -47.07 -5.13
CA ILE A 99 -6.66 -46.73 -6.38
C ILE A 99 -7.36 -47.35 -7.59
N MET A 100 -7.74 -48.63 -7.51
CA MET A 100 -8.45 -49.32 -8.59
C MET A 100 -9.79 -48.66 -8.92
N ILE A 101 -10.55 -48.27 -7.89
CA ILE A 101 -11.83 -47.57 -8.06
C ILE A 101 -11.62 -46.17 -8.66
N CYS A 102 -10.60 -45.44 -8.21
CA CYS A 102 -10.23 -44.14 -8.77
C CYS A 102 -9.89 -44.25 -10.27
N CYS A 103 -8.99 -45.17 -10.63
CA CYS A 103 -8.60 -45.40 -12.04
C CYS A 103 -9.79 -45.87 -12.89
N GLY A 104 -10.63 -46.76 -12.37
CA GLY A 104 -11.84 -47.23 -13.06
C GLY A 104 -12.85 -46.10 -13.28
N MET A 105 -13.04 -45.23 -12.29
CA MET A 105 -13.92 -44.07 -12.38
C MET A 105 -13.41 -43.07 -13.42
N LEU A 106 -12.11 -42.75 -13.45
CA LEU A 106 -11.53 -41.86 -14.45
C LEU A 106 -11.67 -42.43 -15.87
N ALA A 107 -11.46 -43.73 -16.05
CA ALA A 107 -11.64 -44.39 -17.34
C ALA A 107 -13.11 -44.35 -17.80
N LEU A 108 -14.06 -44.56 -16.87
CA LEU A 108 -15.50 -44.47 -17.15
C LEU A 108 -15.90 -43.04 -17.54
N LEU A 109 -15.48 -42.03 -16.78
CA LEU A 109 -15.79 -40.63 -17.05
C LEU A 109 -15.23 -40.19 -18.42
N GLY A 110 -13.97 -40.51 -18.71
CA GLY A 110 -13.36 -40.20 -20.01
C GLY A 110 -14.02 -40.94 -21.18
N GLY A 111 -14.44 -42.20 -20.97
CA GLY A 111 -15.17 -42.97 -21.97
C GLY A 111 -16.56 -42.39 -22.27
N LEU A 112 -17.31 -42.01 -21.23
CA LEU A 112 -18.62 -41.37 -21.36
C LEU A 112 -18.50 -40.01 -22.04
N GLU A 113 -17.49 -39.22 -21.68
CA GLU A 113 -17.23 -37.92 -22.31
C GLU A 113 -16.95 -38.06 -23.80
N ALA A 114 -16.04 -38.98 -24.18
CA ALA A 114 -15.72 -39.25 -25.58
C ALA A 114 -16.95 -39.70 -26.37
N LEU A 115 -17.77 -40.59 -25.80
CA LEU A 115 -19.02 -41.05 -26.41
C LEU A 115 -20.00 -39.89 -26.64
N LEU A 116 -20.21 -39.04 -25.63
CA LEU A 116 -21.09 -37.88 -25.72
C LEU A 116 -20.59 -36.86 -26.75
N ILE A 117 -19.28 -36.59 -26.79
CA ILE A 117 -18.69 -35.70 -27.81
C ILE A 117 -18.93 -36.28 -29.21
N LEU A 118 -18.68 -37.56 -29.43
CA LEU A 118 -18.84 -38.19 -30.74
C LEU A 118 -20.31 -38.18 -31.20
N THR A 119 -21.24 -38.46 -30.30
CA THR A 119 -22.68 -38.52 -30.60
C THR A 119 -23.28 -37.13 -30.82
N LEU A 120 -22.96 -36.15 -29.97
CA LEU A 120 -23.53 -34.80 -30.04
C LEU A 120 -22.84 -33.89 -31.07
N ARG A 121 -21.63 -34.23 -31.52
CA ARG A 121 -20.96 -33.52 -32.61
C ARG A 121 -21.73 -33.62 -33.94
N ILE A 122 -22.49 -34.70 -34.15
CA ILE A 122 -23.29 -34.92 -35.37
C ILE A 122 -24.43 -33.88 -35.49
N PRO A 123 -25.36 -33.75 -34.52
CA PRO A 123 -26.41 -32.72 -34.59
C PRO A 123 -25.83 -31.29 -34.53
N TYR A 124 -24.77 -31.07 -33.76
CA TYR A 124 -24.12 -29.77 -33.66
C TYR A 124 -23.57 -29.29 -35.02
N ARG A 125 -22.92 -30.18 -35.79
CA ARG A 125 -22.46 -29.87 -37.16
C ARG A 125 -23.60 -29.62 -38.15
N LYS A 126 -24.79 -30.13 -37.88
CA LYS A 126 -26.01 -29.87 -38.65
C LYS A 126 -26.73 -28.59 -38.23
N GLY A 127 -26.14 -27.80 -37.33
CA GLY A 127 -26.69 -26.53 -36.84
C GLY A 127 -27.76 -26.69 -35.74
N ILE A 128 -27.95 -27.90 -35.20
CA ILE A 128 -28.91 -28.16 -34.12
C ILE A 128 -28.18 -28.05 -32.78
N THR A 129 -28.40 -26.95 -32.04
CA THR A 129 -27.63 -26.58 -30.83
C THR A 129 -28.37 -26.76 -29.50
N TRP A 130 -29.62 -27.22 -29.52
CA TRP A 130 -30.36 -27.49 -28.27
C TRP A 130 -29.83 -28.70 -27.48
N PRO A 131 -29.29 -29.79 -28.10
CA PRO A 131 -28.80 -30.95 -27.34
C PRO A 131 -27.55 -30.64 -26.52
N ASP A 132 -26.62 -29.84 -27.04
CA ASP A 132 -25.45 -29.40 -26.28
C ASP A 132 -25.83 -28.41 -25.17
N LEU A 133 -26.76 -27.49 -25.42
CA LEU A 133 -27.29 -26.61 -24.37
C LEU A 133 -27.91 -27.41 -23.21
N LEU A 134 -28.65 -28.48 -23.52
CA LEU A 134 -29.22 -29.37 -22.51
C LEU A 134 -28.12 -30.01 -21.64
N VAL A 135 -27.03 -30.47 -22.27
CA VAL A 135 -25.88 -31.02 -21.55
C VAL A 135 -25.21 -29.98 -20.65
N GLY A 136 -25.11 -28.73 -21.10
CA GLY A 136 -24.64 -27.61 -20.27
C GLY A 136 -25.54 -27.34 -19.04
N ILE A 137 -26.86 -27.42 -19.21
CA ILE A 137 -27.83 -27.28 -18.11
C ILE A 137 -27.68 -28.41 -17.10
N VAL A 138 -27.53 -29.65 -17.59
CA VAL A 138 -27.30 -30.82 -16.72
C VAL A 138 -26.02 -30.65 -15.89
N ALA A 139 -24.94 -30.14 -16.49
CA ALA A 139 -23.71 -29.82 -15.76
C ALA A 139 -23.95 -28.81 -14.63
N ALA A 140 -24.64 -27.69 -14.91
CA ALA A 140 -24.93 -26.68 -13.89
C ALA A 140 -25.76 -27.24 -12.72
N ILE A 141 -26.76 -28.07 -13.02
CA ILE A 141 -27.59 -28.73 -12.00
C ILE A 141 -26.75 -29.68 -11.15
N MET A 142 -25.91 -30.52 -11.77
CA MET A 142 -25.06 -31.46 -11.04
C MET A 142 -24.03 -30.75 -10.14
N LEU A 143 -23.44 -29.66 -10.62
CA LEU A 143 -22.49 -28.86 -9.84
C LEU A 143 -23.16 -28.27 -8.58
N GLY A 144 -24.35 -27.68 -8.75
CA GLY A 144 -25.14 -27.13 -7.64
C GLY A 144 -25.65 -28.21 -6.68
N ALA A 145 -26.10 -29.35 -7.20
CA ALA A 145 -26.55 -30.48 -6.39
C ALA A 145 -25.41 -31.04 -5.52
N GLY A 146 -24.16 -30.98 -5.97
CA GLY A 146 -22.99 -31.40 -5.18
C GLY A 146 -22.76 -30.56 -3.91
N LEU A 147 -23.27 -29.32 -3.84
CA LEU A 147 -23.19 -28.46 -2.65
C LEU A 147 -24.28 -28.76 -1.62
N VAL A 148 -25.42 -29.33 -2.04
CA VAL A 148 -26.57 -29.59 -1.17
C VAL A 148 -26.22 -30.48 0.04
N PRO A 149 -25.46 -31.59 -0.11
CA PRO A 149 -25.04 -32.41 1.04
C PRO A 149 -24.20 -31.65 2.08
N VAL A 150 -23.45 -30.61 1.67
CA VAL A 150 -22.65 -29.79 2.59
C VAL A 150 -23.56 -29.00 3.52
N TYR A 151 -24.63 -28.40 3.00
CA TYR A 151 -25.61 -27.68 3.83
C TYR A 151 -26.33 -28.59 4.83
N PHE A 152 -26.60 -29.84 4.46
CA PHE A 152 -27.17 -30.82 5.40
C PHE A 152 -26.18 -31.21 6.51
N GLU A 153 -24.90 -31.40 6.20
CA GLU A 153 -23.86 -31.63 7.22
C GLU A 153 -23.66 -30.42 8.13
N LEU A 154 -23.72 -29.19 7.60
CA LEU A 154 -23.68 -27.96 8.39
C LEU A 154 -24.87 -27.84 9.34
N TRP A 155 -26.08 -28.14 8.84
CA TRP A 155 -27.29 -28.12 9.65
C TRP A 155 -27.25 -29.16 10.78
N LYS A 156 -26.82 -30.39 10.48
CA LYS A 156 -26.64 -31.47 11.46
C LYS A 156 -25.60 -31.13 12.55
N ARG A 157 -24.69 -30.20 12.26
CA ARG A 157 -23.59 -29.76 13.14
C ARG A 157 -23.83 -28.35 13.74
N ASN A 158 -25.08 -27.86 13.79
CA ASN A 158 -25.44 -26.54 14.33
C ASN A 158 -24.63 -25.37 13.73
N GLY A 159 -24.38 -25.40 12.42
CA GLY A 159 -23.63 -24.36 11.70
C GLY A 159 -22.11 -24.49 11.83
N ARG A 160 -21.58 -25.51 12.52
CA ARG A 160 -20.14 -25.75 12.63
C ARG A 160 -19.61 -26.35 11.33
N VAL A 161 -18.89 -25.55 10.54
CA VAL A 161 -18.09 -26.01 9.39
C VAL A 161 -16.95 -26.87 9.91
N VAL A 162 -16.96 -28.14 9.59
CA VAL A 162 -15.85 -29.07 9.86
C VAL A 162 -15.61 -29.78 8.55
N GLY A 163 -14.35 -29.82 8.07
CA GLY A 163 -13.96 -30.52 6.84
C GLY A 163 -13.46 -29.61 5.72
N PHE A 164 -13.82 -28.33 5.75
CA PHE A 164 -13.03 -27.28 5.10
C PHE A 164 -11.97 -26.83 6.10
N THR A 165 -10.74 -26.73 5.63
CA THR A 165 -9.49 -26.70 6.40
C THR A 165 -9.56 -26.01 7.77
N ALA A 166 -9.05 -26.74 8.77
CA ALA A 166 -8.74 -26.34 10.16
C ALA A 166 -9.93 -26.16 11.13
N GLU A 167 -9.76 -26.72 12.33
CA GLU A 167 -10.67 -26.56 13.46
C GLU A 167 -10.92 -25.08 13.73
N GLY A 168 -12.10 -24.59 13.34
CA GLY A 168 -12.60 -23.27 13.71
C GLY A 168 -12.08 -22.08 12.89
N SER A 169 -11.17 -22.28 11.94
CA SER A 169 -10.70 -21.21 11.02
C SER A 169 -11.15 -21.53 9.60
N PHE A 170 -11.96 -20.66 9.01
CA PHE A 170 -12.34 -20.70 7.60
C PHE A 170 -11.10 -20.85 6.71
N ASP A 171 -11.19 -21.62 5.60
CA ASP A 171 -10.12 -21.72 4.60
C ASP A 171 -9.84 -20.34 4.01
N VAL A 172 -8.96 -19.56 4.64
CA VAL A 172 -8.71 -18.17 4.25
C VAL A 172 -8.17 -18.13 2.82
N LEU A 173 -7.35 -19.10 2.42
CA LEU A 173 -6.84 -19.15 1.05
C LEU A 173 -7.95 -19.52 0.07
N GLY A 174 -8.71 -20.59 0.34
CA GLY A 174 -9.84 -20.98 -0.51
C GLY A 174 -10.90 -19.88 -0.60
N GLY A 175 -11.18 -19.19 0.50
CA GLY A 175 -12.08 -18.06 0.59
C GLY A 175 -11.57 -16.81 -0.14
N ILE A 176 -10.27 -16.50 -0.06
CA ILE A 176 -9.66 -15.42 -0.85
C ILE A 176 -9.73 -15.76 -2.34
N MET A 177 -9.37 -16.99 -2.73
CA MET A 177 -9.45 -17.44 -4.13
C MET A 177 -10.90 -17.40 -4.64
N TYR A 178 -11.87 -17.85 -3.85
CA TYR A 178 -13.28 -17.80 -4.21
C TYR A 178 -13.80 -16.37 -4.29
N THR A 179 -13.40 -15.50 -3.37
CA THR A 179 -13.77 -14.07 -3.39
C THR A 179 -13.20 -13.38 -4.62
N ILE A 180 -11.95 -13.65 -4.98
CA ILE A 180 -11.33 -13.13 -6.21
C ILE A 180 -12.09 -13.61 -7.44
N VAL A 181 -12.42 -14.91 -7.52
CA VAL A 181 -13.21 -15.47 -8.63
C VAL A 181 -14.58 -14.80 -8.71
N VAL A 182 -15.28 -14.67 -7.59
CA VAL A 182 -16.60 -14.02 -7.51
C VAL A 182 -16.53 -12.54 -7.93
N VAL A 183 -15.49 -11.80 -7.52
CA VAL A 183 -15.29 -10.40 -7.94
C VAL A 183 -14.98 -10.31 -9.43
N LEU A 184 -14.15 -11.19 -9.97
CA LEU A 184 -13.84 -11.24 -11.40
C LEU A 184 -15.07 -11.61 -12.23
N GLU A 185 -15.85 -12.60 -11.80
CA GLU A 185 -17.10 -13.01 -12.46
C GLU A 185 -18.15 -11.90 -12.41
N MET A 186 -18.35 -11.27 -11.24
CA MET A 186 -19.23 -10.10 -11.13
C MET A 186 -18.76 -8.96 -12.04
N GLY A 187 -17.45 -8.71 -12.14
CA GLY A 187 -16.88 -7.74 -13.06
C GLY A 187 -17.19 -8.03 -14.53
N ILE A 188 -17.09 -9.30 -14.94
CA ILE A 188 -17.47 -9.75 -16.29
C ILE A 188 -18.98 -9.56 -16.53
N TYR A 189 -19.83 -9.95 -15.58
CA TYR A 189 -21.28 -9.78 -15.69
C TYR A 189 -21.71 -8.30 -15.74
N ILE A 190 -21.14 -7.46 -14.88
CA ILE A 190 -21.40 -6.02 -14.85
C ILE A 190 -20.94 -5.38 -16.15
N SER A 191 -19.72 -5.68 -16.60
CA SER A 191 -19.18 -5.20 -17.88
C SER A 191 -20.07 -5.61 -19.05
N HIS A 192 -20.49 -6.88 -19.10
CA HIS A 192 -21.39 -7.37 -20.15
C HIS A 192 -22.78 -6.73 -20.08
N THR A 193 -23.29 -6.46 -18.88
CA THR A 193 -24.57 -5.77 -18.67
C THR A 193 -24.51 -4.31 -19.11
N ILE A 194 -23.44 -3.59 -18.74
CA ILE A 194 -23.16 -2.22 -19.19
C ILE A 194 -23.06 -2.19 -20.71
N TRP A 195 -22.34 -3.13 -21.33
CA TRP A 195 -22.25 -3.24 -22.78
C TRP A 195 -23.62 -3.47 -23.42
N ARG A 196 -24.42 -4.40 -22.90
CA ARG A 196 -25.79 -4.68 -23.40
C ARG A 196 -26.72 -3.47 -23.29
N TYR A 197 -26.55 -2.65 -22.26
CA TYR A 197 -27.31 -1.42 -22.07
C TYR A 197 -26.84 -0.31 -23.03
N ARG A 198 -25.52 -0.08 -23.12
CA ARG A 198 -24.91 0.95 -23.98
C ARG A 198 -25.17 0.70 -25.47
N PHE A 199 -25.12 -0.55 -25.90
CA PHE A 199 -25.32 -0.95 -27.30
C PHE A 199 -26.75 -1.48 -27.56
N ARG A 200 -27.75 -1.09 -26.75
CA ARG A 200 -29.13 -1.60 -26.87
C ARG A 200 -29.77 -1.30 -28.22
N GLU A 201 -29.54 -0.11 -28.78
CA GLU A 201 -30.08 0.30 -30.08
C GLU A 201 -29.43 -0.49 -31.20
N LEU A 202 -28.10 -0.66 -31.14
CA LEU A 202 -27.35 -1.45 -32.11
C LEU A 202 -27.73 -2.94 -32.09
N ARG A 203 -28.07 -3.48 -30.92
CA ARG A 203 -28.63 -4.85 -30.80
C ARG A 203 -30.06 -4.95 -31.36
N LYS A 204 -30.84 -3.88 -31.25
CA LYS A 204 -32.20 -3.81 -31.81
C LYS A 204 -32.12 -3.75 -33.33
N GLU A 205 -31.22 -2.93 -33.86
CA GLU A 205 -30.90 -2.82 -35.29
C GLU A 205 -30.33 -4.13 -35.86
N ALA A 206 -29.45 -4.83 -35.14
CA ALA A 206 -28.98 -6.17 -35.51
C ALA A 206 -30.12 -7.20 -35.60
N LYS A 207 -31.08 -7.11 -34.67
CA LYS A 207 -32.23 -8.01 -34.63
C LYS A 207 -33.26 -7.70 -35.72
N GLU A 208 -33.42 -6.42 -36.09
CA GLU A 208 -34.33 -5.96 -37.14
C GLU A 208 -33.73 -6.14 -38.54
N SER A 209 -32.42 -5.99 -38.71
CA SER A 209 -31.72 -6.16 -39.99
C SER A 209 -31.24 -7.58 -40.29
N GLY A 210 -31.29 -8.48 -39.29
CA GLY A 210 -30.79 -9.86 -39.40
C GLY A 210 -29.27 -9.98 -39.55
N LYS A 211 -28.54 -8.86 -39.46
CA LYS A 211 -27.07 -8.80 -39.56
C LYS A 211 -26.42 -9.03 -38.19
N SER A 212 -25.20 -9.56 -38.19
CA SER A 212 -24.45 -9.74 -36.94
C SER A 212 -24.02 -8.38 -36.37
N ILE A 213 -23.95 -8.27 -35.05
CA ILE A 213 -23.53 -7.05 -34.35
C ILE A 213 -22.13 -6.58 -34.81
N ASP A 214 -21.25 -7.52 -35.15
CA ASP A 214 -19.90 -7.23 -35.65
C ASP A 214 -19.87 -6.66 -37.08
N GLU A 215 -20.88 -6.97 -37.91
CA GLU A 215 -21.01 -6.39 -39.25
C GLU A 215 -21.52 -4.95 -39.19
N LEU A 216 -22.44 -4.66 -38.26
CA LEU A 216 -22.95 -3.30 -38.06
C LEU A 216 -21.90 -2.35 -37.47
N LEU A 217 -21.00 -2.87 -36.62
CA LEU A 217 -19.91 -2.08 -36.03
C LEU A 217 -18.77 -1.75 -37.01
N LYS A 218 -18.66 -2.45 -38.15
CA LYS A 218 -17.54 -2.27 -39.09
C LYS A 218 -17.74 -1.15 -40.12
N GLY A 219 -18.94 -0.58 -40.27
CA GLY A 219 -19.23 0.42 -41.30
C GLY A 219 -19.04 -0.09 -42.74
N PRO A 220 -19.48 0.68 -43.78
CA PRO A 220 -19.33 0.25 -45.16
C PRO A 220 -17.83 0.20 -45.53
N SER A 221 -17.41 -0.93 -46.08
CA SER A 221 -16.05 -1.22 -46.52
C SER A 221 -15.53 -0.16 -47.50
N THR A 222 -14.47 0.55 -47.12
CA THR A 222 -13.65 1.30 -48.07
C THR A 222 -13.05 0.31 -49.07
N GLU A 223 -13.60 0.34 -50.29
CA GLU A 223 -13.03 -0.32 -51.45
C GLU A 223 -11.60 0.14 -51.67
N THR A 224 -10.78 -0.84 -52.02
CA THR A 224 -9.35 -0.71 -52.28
C THR A 224 -9.15 -0.05 -53.63
N THR A 225 -8.95 1.27 -53.68
CA THR A 225 -8.44 1.93 -54.89
C THR A 225 -6.93 2.09 -54.79
N SER A 226 -6.25 1.17 -55.49
CA SER A 226 -4.90 1.22 -56.05
C SER A 226 -4.09 2.51 -55.82
N ILE A 227 -2.96 2.36 -55.12
CA ILE A 227 -1.82 3.29 -55.22
C ILE A 227 -0.99 2.84 -56.42
N ALA A 228 -1.12 3.53 -57.55
CA ALA A 228 -0.08 3.57 -58.57
C ALA A 228 -0.23 4.85 -59.41
N SER A 229 0.89 5.57 -59.51
CA SER A 229 1.18 6.72 -60.38
C SER A 229 0.93 8.13 -59.82
N PHE A 230 1.98 8.94 -59.98
CA PHE A 230 2.10 10.40 -59.84
C PHE A 230 2.48 10.99 -58.46
N ILE A 231 3.80 11.10 -58.26
CA ILE A 231 4.48 12.28 -57.66
C ILE A 231 4.93 13.12 -58.87
N PRO A 232 4.71 14.46 -58.94
CA PRO A 232 5.57 15.47 -58.28
C PRO A 232 4.82 16.64 -57.61
N ASN A 233 5.27 17.06 -56.42
CA ASN A 233 6.06 18.29 -56.17
C ASN A 233 5.46 19.57 -56.78
N GLU A 234 4.93 20.47 -55.95
CA GLU A 234 5.34 21.88 -55.90
C GLU A 234 4.67 22.66 -54.76
N GLU A 235 5.34 23.77 -54.44
CA GLU A 235 5.17 24.76 -53.38
C GLU A 235 3.78 25.42 -53.28
N ILE A 236 3.49 26.09 -52.15
CA ILE A 236 3.10 27.52 -52.06
C ILE A 236 2.34 27.82 -50.74
N GLN A 237 2.97 28.67 -49.92
CA GLN A 237 2.47 29.83 -49.15
C GLN A 237 1.08 29.79 -48.46
N SER A 238 1.09 30.01 -47.15
CA SER A 238 0.06 30.76 -46.38
C SER A 238 -0.02 32.23 -46.86
N PRO A 239 -1.15 32.99 -46.82
CA PRO A 239 -1.82 33.34 -45.55
C PRO A 239 -3.32 33.78 -45.59
N SER A 240 -3.90 33.90 -44.37
CA SER A 240 -4.93 34.85 -43.88
C SER A 240 -6.26 35.12 -44.63
N LEU A 241 -7.41 34.94 -43.96
CA LEU A 241 -8.31 36.05 -43.54
C LEU A 241 -9.51 35.53 -42.68
N SER A 242 -10.20 36.48 -42.06
CA SER A 242 -10.92 36.42 -40.78
C SER A 242 -12.46 36.56 -40.84
N LEU A 243 -13.14 36.02 -39.80
CA LEU A 243 -14.45 36.39 -39.16
C LEU A 243 -15.79 35.95 -39.83
N PRO A 244 -16.94 35.83 -39.12
CA PRO A 244 -17.23 35.93 -37.68
C PRO A 244 -18.09 34.77 -37.06
N THR A 245 -18.24 34.84 -35.74
CA THR A 245 -18.96 34.04 -34.73
C THR A 245 -20.39 33.55 -35.05
N ARG A 246 -20.69 32.28 -34.67
CA ARG A 246 -21.93 31.91 -33.92
C ARG A 246 -21.82 30.54 -33.22
N ASN A 247 -22.21 30.55 -31.95
CA ASN A 247 -22.22 29.47 -30.95
C ASN A 247 -22.62 28.06 -31.45
N ILE A 248 -21.74 27.07 -31.23
CA ILE A 248 -22.11 25.68 -30.96
C ILE A 248 -21.13 25.16 -29.89
N LEU A 249 -21.66 24.49 -28.86
CA LEU A 249 -20.93 23.86 -27.76
C LEU A 249 -19.75 23.02 -28.25
N ASP A 250 -18.55 23.36 -27.79
CA ASP A 250 -17.33 22.56 -27.96
C ASP A 250 -17.35 21.44 -26.90
N ILE A 251 -17.67 20.23 -27.34
CA ILE A 251 -17.37 18.98 -26.65
C ILE A 251 -16.19 18.37 -27.39
N SER A 252 -14.99 18.82 -27.06
CA SER A 252 -13.77 18.10 -27.35
C SER A 252 -12.98 18.01 -26.06
N HIS A 253 -12.99 16.83 -25.44
CA HIS A 253 -11.97 16.23 -24.58
C HIS A 253 -12.61 15.10 -23.78
N PHE A 254 -12.83 13.96 -24.44
CA PHE A 254 -12.85 12.66 -23.77
C PHE A 254 -12.39 11.63 -24.79
N ASP A 255 -11.07 11.43 -24.81
CA ASP A 255 -10.42 10.30 -25.44
C ASP A 255 -10.71 9.05 -24.58
N PRO A 256 -11.43 8.04 -25.08
CA PRO A 256 -11.69 6.81 -24.35
C PRO A 256 -10.69 5.72 -24.74
N PHE A 257 -9.39 6.02 -24.76
CA PHE A 257 -8.32 5.02 -24.86
C PHE A 257 -7.12 5.35 -23.96
N HIS A 258 -7.35 5.34 -22.64
CA HIS A 258 -6.24 5.23 -21.67
C HIS A 258 -6.66 4.51 -20.38
N THR A 259 -6.95 3.21 -20.49
CA THR A 259 -6.97 2.29 -19.33
C THR A 259 -6.72 0.85 -19.78
N ALA A 260 -5.58 0.61 -20.41
CA ALA A 260 -5.16 -0.74 -20.79
C ALA A 260 -3.64 -0.92 -20.59
N GLU A 261 -3.14 -0.64 -19.40
CA GLU A 261 -1.84 -1.14 -18.96
C GLU A 261 -1.86 -1.29 -17.44
N LYS A 262 -2.02 -2.54 -16.98
CA LYS A 262 -1.55 -3.13 -15.71
C LYS A 262 -2.31 -4.43 -15.43
N LEU A 263 -1.83 -5.52 -16.02
CA LEU A 263 -2.17 -6.89 -15.61
C LEU A 263 -0.84 -7.62 -15.36
N GLN A 264 -0.30 -7.43 -14.16
CA GLN A 264 0.82 -8.19 -13.61
C GLN A 264 0.43 -8.57 -12.17
N VAL A 265 -0.40 -9.61 -12.05
CA VAL A 265 -0.91 -10.13 -10.76
C VAL A 265 -0.49 -11.61 -10.54
N ALA A 266 0.30 -12.19 -11.43
CA ALA A 266 0.59 -13.63 -11.39
C ALA A 266 1.84 -14.05 -10.57
N SER A 267 2.55 -13.17 -9.86
CA SER A 267 3.81 -13.54 -9.18
C SER A 267 3.86 -13.38 -7.66
N ILE A 268 2.74 -13.10 -6.97
CA ILE A 268 2.78 -12.74 -5.53
C ILE A 268 2.21 -13.82 -4.59
N LEU A 269 1.61 -14.90 -5.10
CA LEU A 269 0.90 -15.89 -4.26
C LEU A 269 1.72 -17.12 -3.86
N GLY A 270 3.04 -17.14 -4.13
CA GLY A 270 3.90 -18.30 -3.88
C GLY A 270 4.32 -18.52 -2.42
N ASP A 271 4.45 -17.46 -1.61
CA ASP A 271 5.33 -17.54 -0.42
C ASP A 271 4.64 -17.40 0.95
N TYR A 272 3.32 -17.34 1.02
CA TYR A 272 2.61 -16.93 2.26
C TYR A 272 2.06 -18.05 3.17
N LEU A 273 2.53 -19.30 3.05
CA LEU A 273 1.82 -20.45 3.66
C LEU A 273 2.65 -21.33 4.60
N ILE A 274 3.20 -20.75 5.68
CA ILE A 274 3.54 -21.52 6.90
C ILE A 274 3.31 -20.63 8.15
N VAL A 275 2.25 -20.89 8.94
CA VAL A 275 2.17 -20.44 10.34
C VAL A 275 1.73 -21.61 11.23
N ASN A 276 2.47 -21.73 12.33
CA ASN A 276 2.49 -22.79 13.34
C ASN A 276 1.39 -22.55 14.41
N ILE A 277 0.65 -23.58 14.82
CA ILE A 277 -0.62 -23.49 15.58
C ILE A 277 -0.47 -23.65 17.11
N ASP A 278 0.75 -23.82 17.64
CA ASP A 278 0.93 -24.29 19.04
C ASP A 278 0.90 -23.22 20.16
N SER A 279 0.40 -22.00 19.95
CA SER A 279 0.66 -20.90 20.91
C SER A 279 -0.51 -19.99 21.33
N ILE A 280 -1.74 -20.50 21.50
CA ILE A 280 -2.82 -19.70 22.14
C ILE A 280 -3.53 -20.46 23.28
N PRO A 281 -3.31 -20.08 24.56
CA PRO A 281 -3.90 -20.73 25.73
C PRO A 281 -5.14 -19.96 26.25
N TYR A 282 -6.35 -20.29 25.78
CA TYR A 282 -7.61 -19.86 26.43
C TYR A 282 -8.76 -20.81 26.07
N LEU A 283 -8.80 -22.00 26.67
CA LEU A 283 -9.93 -22.94 26.55
C LEU A 283 -10.19 -23.66 27.88
N LYS A 284 -10.77 -22.92 28.84
CA LYS A 284 -11.53 -23.50 29.95
C LYS A 284 -12.62 -22.51 30.36
N LEU A 285 -13.88 -22.79 29.99
CA LEU A 285 -15.05 -22.80 30.90
C LEU A 285 -16.38 -22.67 30.14
N SER A 286 -17.32 -23.51 30.58
CA SER A 286 -18.79 -23.41 30.46
C SER A 286 -19.47 -23.92 29.18
N GLN A 287 -19.59 -25.25 29.10
CA GLN A 287 -20.84 -25.88 28.67
C GLN A 287 -21.77 -25.99 29.88
N ALA A 288 -22.95 -25.36 29.89
CA ALA A 288 -24.15 -25.87 30.57
C ALA A 288 -25.40 -25.00 30.35
N LYS A 289 -26.46 -25.67 29.87
CA LYS A 289 -27.90 -25.38 30.05
C LYS A 289 -28.49 -24.14 29.38
N TYR A 290 -29.43 -24.34 28.45
CA TYR A 290 -30.87 -24.28 28.78
C TYR A 290 -31.73 -24.63 27.55
N THR A 291 -32.76 -25.44 27.77
CA THR A 291 -33.84 -25.77 26.83
C THR A 291 -35.13 -25.10 27.30
N GLN A 292 -35.99 -24.76 26.34
CA GLN A 292 -37.41 -24.35 26.46
C GLN A 292 -37.74 -22.97 27.04
N HIS A 293 -38.26 -22.07 26.18
CA HIS A 293 -39.68 -21.69 26.16
C HIS A 293 -39.99 -20.83 24.93
N SER A 294 -40.97 -21.27 24.14
CA SER A 294 -41.56 -20.58 23.01
C SER A 294 -42.59 -19.55 23.48
N SER A 295 -42.59 -18.37 22.83
CA SER A 295 -43.70 -17.38 22.67
C SER A 295 -43.51 -15.95 23.20
N ILE A 296 -42.28 -15.47 23.47
CA ILE A 296 -41.98 -14.03 23.70
C ILE A 296 -40.97 -13.47 22.65
N ASN A 297 -40.73 -14.22 21.57
CA ASN A 297 -39.52 -14.03 20.77
C ASN A 297 -39.53 -12.85 19.79
N LEU A 298 -40.64 -12.34 19.26
CA LEU A 298 -40.52 -11.35 18.18
C LEU A 298 -39.94 -9.97 18.62
N HIS A 299 -40.23 -9.48 19.83
CA HIS A 299 -39.68 -8.17 20.26
C HIS A 299 -38.29 -8.26 20.91
N LEU A 300 -37.94 -9.40 21.50
CA LEU A 300 -36.59 -9.62 22.03
C LEU A 300 -35.60 -9.94 20.91
N TRP A 301 -36.04 -10.57 19.81
CA TRP A 301 -35.19 -10.82 18.64
C TRP A 301 -34.82 -9.53 17.90
N ASP A 302 -35.73 -8.57 17.73
CA ASP A 302 -35.40 -7.29 17.10
C ASP A 302 -34.44 -6.46 17.98
N LEU A 303 -34.66 -6.48 19.31
CA LEU A 303 -33.76 -5.82 20.26
C LEU A 303 -32.39 -6.51 20.33
N TRP A 304 -32.36 -7.85 20.27
CA TRP A 304 -31.14 -8.63 20.25
C TRP A 304 -30.40 -8.50 18.91
N GLU A 305 -31.08 -8.44 17.78
CA GLU A 305 -30.46 -8.14 16.48
C GLU A 305 -29.88 -6.73 16.46
N ASP A 306 -30.57 -5.73 17.01
CA ASP A 306 -30.05 -4.36 17.04
C ASP A 306 -28.86 -4.23 18.01
N ILE A 307 -28.92 -4.91 19.17
CA ILE A 307 -27.77 -5.03 20.08
C ILE A 307 -26.63 -5.80 19.40
N ALA A 308 -26.88 -6.97 18.82
CA ALA A 308 -25.87 -7.79 18.16
C ALA A 308 -25.25 -7.09 16.94
N ARG A 309 -26.02 -6.31 16.16
CA ARG A 309 -25.50 -5.47 15.07
C ARG A 309 -24.66 -4.31 15.60
N ARG A 310 -25.02 -3.72 16.74
CA ARG A 310 -24.20 -2.67 17.38
C ARG A 310 -22.94 -3.25 17.98
N THR A 311 -23.01 -4.39 18.65
CA THR A 311 -21.86 -5.10 19.23
C THR A 311 -20.94 -5.64 18.14
N THR A 312 -21.47 -6.23 17.06
CA THR A 312 -20.64 -6.68 15.91
C THR A 312 -20.06 -5.51 15.13
N LYS A 313 -20.77 -4.38 14.96
CA LYS A 313 -20.16 -3.16 14.41
C LYS A 313 -19.12 -2.56 15.33
N GLU A 314 -19.33 -2.58 16.65
CA GLU A 314 -18.33 -2.13 17.62
C GLU A 314 -17.13 -3.07 17.67
N GLU A 315 -17.32 -4.38 17.57
CA GLU A 315 -16.29 -5.41 17.54
C GLU A 315 -15.56 -5.44 16.19
N GLU A 316 -16.23 -5.27 15.05
CA GLU A 316 -15.61 -5.01 13.75
C GLU A 316 -14.83 -3.71 13.81
N LYS A 317 -15.37 -2.64 14.40
CA LYS A 317 -14.64 -1.38 14.56
C LYS A 317 -13.46 -1.54 15.52
N LYS A 318 -13.56 -2.36 16.57
CA LYS A 318 -12.47 -2.73 17.49
C LYS A 318 -11.43 -3.61 16.83
N TYR A 319 -11.85 -4.50 15.93
CA TYR A 319 -11.01 -5.44 15.18
C TYR A 319 -10.29 -4.75 14.01
N GLN A 320 -10.97 -3.87 13.27
CA GLN A 320 -10.35 -2.92 12.35
C GLN A 320 -9.40 -2.00 13.12
N MET A 321 -9.80 -1.43 14.27
CA MET A 321 -8.90 -0.62 15.09
C MET A 321 -7.69 -1.42 15.59
N SER A 322 -7.85 -2.69 15.98
CA SER A 322 -6.74 -3.54 16.45
C SER A 322 -5.80 -3.99 15.33
N LYS A 323 -6.28 -4.05 14.09
CA LYS A 323 -5.46 -4.33 12.90
C LYS A 323 -4.82 -3.07 12.30
N THR A 324 -5.20 -1.89 12.77
CA THR A 324 -4.70 -0.59 12.27
C THR A 324 -3.92 0.20 13.34
N SER A 325 -3.90 -0.29 14.58
CA SER A 325 -3.18 0.38 15.68
C SER A 325 -1.80 -0.24 15.86
N ILE A 326 -0.78 0.46 15.37
CA ILE A 326 0.63 0.22 15.72
C ILE A 326 0.72 -0.03 17.24
N GLN A 327 1.18 -1.21 17.63
CA GLN A 327 1.32 -1.56 19.03
C GLN A 327 2.49 -0.78 19.63
N LEU A 328 2.18 0.20 20.48
CA LEU A 328 3.16 0.95 21.24
C LEU A 328 3.22 0.43 22.68
N PRO A 329 4.40 0.43 23.30
CA PRO A 329 4.55 0.16 24.73
C PRO A 329 3.69 1.10 25.57
N GLU A 330 3.27 0.64 26.75
CA GLU A 330 2.25 1.30 27.58
C GLU A 330 2.55 2.80 27.80
N ILE A 331 3.76 3.13 28.28
CA ILE A 331 4.16 4.52 28.55
C ILE A 331 4.10 5.36 27.27
N PHE A 332 4.60 4.85 26.14
CA PHE A 332 4.58 5.59 24.89
C PHE A 332 3.14 5.76 24.34
N SER A 333 2.29 4.75 24.51
CA SER A 333 0.89 4.78 24.05
C SER A 333 0.02 5.81 24.79
N GLN A 334 0.40 6.17 26.03
CA GLN A 334 -0.30 7.15 26.86
C GLN A 334 0.02 8.60 26.48
N ILE A 335 1.08 8.84 25.70
CA ILE A 335 1.39 10.20 25.27
C ILE A 335 0.35 10.64 24.24
N HIS A 336 -0.33 11.75 24.55
CA HIS A 336 -1.38 12.27 23.69
C HIS A 336 -0.84 12.58 22.29
N ARG A 337 -1.62 12.20 21.28
CA ARG A 337 -1.33 12.41 19.87
C ARG A 337 -2.57 12.93 19.17
N HIS A 338 -2.43 14.05 18.46
CA HIS A 338 -3.44 14.54 17.54
C HIS A 338 -3.18 13.95 16.15
N GLN A 339 -4.15 13.24 15.59
CA GLN A 339 -3.99 12.61 14.28
C GLN A 339 -4.10 13.64 13.16
N ILE A 340 -2.97 13.89 12.50
CA ILE A 340 -2.81 14.79 11.35
C ILE A 340 -2.60 13.96 10.08
N LEU A 341 -1.83 12.87 10.18
CA LEU A 341 -1.53 11.95 9.11
C LEU A 341 -2.76 11.14 8.70
N TYR A 342 -2.69 10.48 7.54
CA TYR A 342 -3.69 9.47 7.17
C TYR A 342 -3.78 8.35 8.23
N SER A 343 -4.89 7.60 8.22
CA SER A 343 -5.09 6.49 9.16
C SER A 343 -4.09 5.36 8.99
N ASN A 344 -3.65 5.13 7.75
CA ASN A 344 -2.67 4.10 7.43
C ASN A 344 -1.26 4.69 7.48
N PRO A 345 -0.25 3.89 7.90
CA PRO A 345 1.15 4.30 7.82
C PRO A 345 1.53 4.76 6.41
N SER A 346 2.43 5.74 6.31
CA SER A 346 2.94 6.19 5.02
C SER A 346 3.56 5.01 4.26
N PRO A 347 3.26 4.87 2.95
CA PRO A 347 3.59 3.65 2.23
C PRO A 347 5.10 3.47 2.09
N ILE A 348 5.53 2.20 2.11
CA ILE A 348 6.87 1.78 1.71
C ILE A 348 6.75 1.00 0.41
N HIS A 349 7.57 1.32 -0.58
CA HIS A 349 7.60 0.59 -1.85
C HIS A 349 9.04 0.39 -2.36
N PRO A 350 9.31 -0.67 -3.12
CA PRO A 350 10.64 -0.89 -3.71
C PRO A 350 10.97 0.16 -4.79
N LEU A 351 12.27 0.33 -5.04
CA LEU A 351 12.88 1.10 -6.13
C LEU A 351 13.64 0.13 -7.06
N PRO A 352 12.92 -0.62 -7.92
CA PRO A 352 13.47 -1.74 -8.66
C PRO A 352 14.42 -1.36 -9.80
N THR A 353 14.36 -0.11 -10.30
CA THR A 353 15.25 0.36 -11.36
C THR A 353 16.60 0.78 -10.79
N LEU A 354 16.61 1.31 -9.56
CA LEU A 354 17.83 1.67 -8.82
C LEU A 354 18.48 0.48 -8.12
N THR A 355 17.74 -0.59 -7.88
CA THR A 355 18.26 -1.85 -7.32
C THR A 355 19.26 -2.47 -8.32
N PRO A 356 20.54 -2.67 -7.95
CA PRO A 356 21.55 -3.23 -8.84
C PRO A 356 21.12 -4.60 -9.41
N ARG A 357 21.01 -4.70 -10.74
CA ARG A 357 20.44 -5.88 -11.43
C ARG A 357 21.41 -7.06 -11.63
N THR A 358 22.71 -6.83 -11.45
CA THR A 358 23.77 -7.84 -11.62
C THR A 358 24.48 -8.06 -10.29
N PRO A 359 24.71 -9.31 -9.85
CA PRO A 359 25.37 -9.56 -8.58
C PRO A 359 26.86 -9.20 -8.70
N PRO A 360 27.37 -8.45 -7.72
CA PRO A 360 28.21 -9.07 -6.73
C PRO A 360 27.34 -9.37 -5.50
N GLN A 361 27.51 -10.54 -4.89
CA GLN A 361 26.96 -10.79 -3.56
C GLN A 361 27.51 -9.73 -2.57
N PRO A 362 26.68 -9.21 -1.64
CA PRO A 362 25.25 -9.48 -1.41
C PRO A 362 24.29 -8.80 -2.41
N GLN A 363 23.05 -9.29 -2.50
CA GLN A 363 21.95 -8.57 -3.13
C GLN A 363 21.57 -7.35 -2.27
N ILE A 364 21.43 -6.17 -2.87
CA ILE A 364 21.05 -4.93 -2.17
C ILE A 364 19.71 -4.45 -2.72
N SER A 365 18.65 -4.53 -1.92
CA SER A 365 17.29 -4.13 -2.29
C SER A 365 17.00 -2.73 -1.75
N ILE A 366 16.56 -1.80 -2.61
CA ILE A 366 16.30 -0.39 -2.22
C ILE A 366 14.80 -0.13 -2.15
N PHE A 367 14.36 0.58 -1.11
CA PHE A 367 12.96 0.93 -0.85
C PHE A 367 12.82 2.41 -0.49
N ALA A 368 11.63 2.97 -0.68
CA ALA A 368 11.29 4.34 -0.27
C ALA A 368 10.08 4.36 0.68
N LYS A 369 10.23 5.00 1.85
CA LYS A 369 9.10 5.39 2.73
C LYS A 369 8.60 6.79 2.36
N ARG A 370 7.32 6.89 2.00
CA ARG A 370 6.71 8.08 1.40
C ARG A 370 6.13 9.05 2.42
N GLU A 371 7.01 9.62 3.24
CA GLU A 371 6.61 10.67 4.20
C GLU A 371 6.10 11.95 3.48
N ASP A 372 6.52 12.16 2.24
CA ASP A 372 6.01 13.18 1.32
C ASP A 372 4.52 13.02 1.00
N GLN A 373 3.92 11.86 1.27
CA GLN A 373 2.51 11.55 1.00
C GLN A 373 1.73 11.16 2.27
N ALA A 374 2.31 11.39 3.45
CA ALA A 374 1.77 10.88 4.71
C ALA A 374 0.56 11.68 5.26
N ALA A 375 0.36 12.92 4.83
CA ALA A 375 -0.68 13.81 5.33
C ALA A 375 -1.61 14.34 4.23
N PRO A 376 -2.89 14.62 4.53
CA PRO A 376 -3.82 15.31 3.63
C PRO A 376 -3.59 16.84 3.56
N LEU A 377 -2.72 17.39 4.40
CA LEU A 377 -2.46 18.84 4.44
C LEU A 377 -1.45 19.26 3.37
N ALA A 378 -1.46 20.56 3.07
CA ALA A 378 -0.61 21.17 2.06
C ALA A 378 0.86 20.78 2.22
N CYS A 379 1.51 20.41 1.11
CA CYS A 379 2.94 20.09 1.05
C CYS A 379 3.35 19.07 2.12
N SER A 380 2.70 17.90 2.10
CA SER A 380 2.98 16.79 3.00
C SER A 380 4.47 16.47 3.11
N GLY A 381 4.88 16.03 4.29
CA GLY A 381 6.27 15.74 4.61
C GLY A 381 6.46 15.47 6.10
N ASN A 382 7.73 15.39 6.50
CA ASN A 382 8.10 14.87 7.81
C ASN A 382 7.68 15.71 9.03
N LYS A 383 7.35 17.00 8.89
CA LYS A 383 7.08 17.84 10.07
C LYS A 383 5.69 17.57 10.64
N TYR A 384 4.70 17.19 9.83
CA TYR A 384 3.37 16.81 10.34
C TYR A 384 3.45 15.69 11.38
N ARG A 385 4.30 14.69 11.15
CA ARG A 385 4.53 13.61 12.12
C ARG A 385 5.06 14.11 13.46
N LYS A 386 5.94 15.10 13.47
CA LYS A 386 6.42 15.74 14.70
C LYS A 386 5.29 16.53 15.38
N LEU A 387 4.53 17.26 14.56
CA LEU A 387 3.44 18.12 15.02
C LEU A 387 2.28 17.32 15.66
N GLU A 388 2.04 16.06 15.26
CA GLU A 388 1.00 15.21 15.88
C GLU A 388 1.13 15.14 17.42
N TYR A 389 2.35 15.15 17.95
CA TYR A 389 2.61 15.11 19.39
C TYR A 389 2.69 16.50 20.04
N ILE A 390 2.82 17.56 19.25
CA ILE A 390 2.90 18.94 19.73
C ILE A 390 1.50 19.56 19.85
N VAL A 391 0.59 19.21 18.92
CA VAL A 391 -0.78 19.74 18.89
C VAL A 391 -1.56 19.56 20.21
N PRO A 392 -1.45 18.44 20.94
CA PRO A 392 -2.10 18.32 22.25
C PRO A 392 -1.69 19.40 23.24
N ASP A 393 -0.43 19.85 23.24
CA ASP A 393 0.02 20.96 24.09
C ASP A 393 -0.48 22.30 23.54
N ILE A 394 -0.45 22.51 22.22
CA ILE A 394 -1.01 23.71 21.55
C ILE A 394 -2.49 23.94 21.93
N LEU A 395 -3.28 22.86 21.93
CA LEU A 395 -4.72 22.90 22.23
C LEU A 395 -5.04 22.78 23.73
N SER A 396 -4.03 22.60 24.57
CA SER A 396 -4.20 22.55 26.02
C SER A 396 -4.77 23.87 26.55
N LYS A 397 -5.47 23.81 27.69
CA LYS A 397 -5.87 25.02 28.42
C LYS A 397 -4.67 25.74 29.04
N THR A 398 -3.60 25.00 29.30
CA THR A 398 -2.36 25.50 29.91
C THR A 398 -1.16 24.90 29.17
N PRO A 399 -0.87 25.35 27.93
CA PRO A 399 0.31 24.92 27.17
C PRO A 399 1.61 25.11 27.96
N LEU A 400 2.49 24.12 27.94
CA LEU A 400 3.74 24.10 28.70
C LEU A 400 4.99 24.37 27.85
N HIS A 401 4.91 24.16 26.54
CA HIS A 401 6.07 24.17 25.64
C HIS A 401 5.98 25.28 24.59
N HIS A 402 5.39 26.41 24.97
CA HIS A 402 5.08 27.55 24.09
C HIS A 402 6.19 28.59 23.94
N ASN A 403 7.22 28.56 24.79
CA ASN A 403 8.29 29.58 24.82
C ASN A 403 9.42 29.29 23.81
N HIS A 404 10.16 30.35 23.47
CA HIS A 404 11.39 30.26 22.67
C HIS A 404 12.46 29.45 23.43
N GLU A 405 13.24 28.62 22.74
CA GLU A 405 14.23 27.72 23.37
C GLU A 405 15.33 28.43 24.19
N ASN A 406 15.57 29.72 23.92
CA ASN A 406 16.51 30.54 24.66
C ASN A 406 15.93 31.08 25.98
N HIS A 407 14.63 30.87 26.24
CA HIS A 407 13.90 31.42 27.37
C HIS A 407 13.10 30.32 28.08
N THR A 408 13.49 29.99 29.31
CA THR A 408 12.94 28.85 30.06
C THR A 408 11.96 29.24 31.14
N ASP A 409 11.48 30.49 31.18
CA ASP A 409 10.60 30.94 32.26
C ASP A 409 9.28 30.15 32.27
N PHE A 410 9.05 29.48 33.40
CA PHE A 410 8.18 28.30 33.56
C PHE A 410 6.68 28.57 33.68
N ASN A 411 6.19 29.75 33.27
CA ASN A 411 4.77 30.01 33.38
C ASN A 411 4.02 29.39 32.17
N PRO A 412 3.05 28.49 32.41
CA PRO A 412 2.16 28.03 31.35
C PRO A 412 1.46 29.22 30.69
N LEU A 413 1.08 29.09 29.42
CA LEU A 413 0.14 30.05 28.85
C LEU A 413 -1.16 30.03 29.68
N THR A 414 -1.72 31.21 29.89
CA THR A 414 -2.96 31.40 30.68
C THR A 414 -4.23 31.03 29.90
N GLY A 415 -4.08 30.51 28.68
CA GLY A 415 -5.14 30.00 27.82
C GLY A 415 -4.58 29.21 26.64
N PRO A 416 -5.47 28.60 25.82
CA PRO A 416 -5.06 27.91 24.60
C PRO A 416 -4.43 28.87 23.60
N ALA A 417 -3.51 28.35 22.78
CA ALA A 417 -2.81 29.15 21.78
C ALA A 417 -3.79 29.78 20.78
N THR A 418 -3.55 31.03 20.39
CA THR A 418 -4.33 31.74 19.36
C THR A 418 -3.54 31.92 18.06
N ILE A 419 -2.21 31.92 18.16
CA ILE A 419 -1.28 32.08 17.03
C ILE A 419 -0.10 31.13 17.17
N LEU A 420 0.26 30.45 16.07
CA LEU A 420 1.49 29.67 15.96
C LEU A 420 2.59 30.55 15.39
N VAL A 421 3.75 30.59 16.05
CA VAL A 421 4.92 31.36 15.62
C VAL A 421 6.05 30.39 15.32
N THR A 422 6.67 30.52 14.15
CA THR A 422 7.76 29.61 13.74
C THR A 422 8.75 30.31 12.81
N GLU A 423 9.87 29.64 12.53
CA GLU A 423 10.96 30.18 11.75
C GLU A 423 11.55 29.22 10.71
N GLY A 424 12.35 29.78 9.80
CA GLY A 424 13.28 29.01 8.98
C GLY A 424 13.97 29.81 7.87
N ALA A 425 14.66 29.08 7.00
CA ALA A 425 15.15 29.63 5.74
C ALA A 425 13.99 30.08 4.84
N ILE A 426 14.27 30.95 3.86
CA ILE A 426 13.28 31.44 2.89
C ILE A 426 12.39 30.32 2.32
N GLN A 427 13.00 29.20 1.89
CA GLN A 427 12.27 28.05 1.34
C GLN A 427 12.00 26.94 2.38
N SER A 428 11.76 27.29 3.64
CA SER A 428 11.54 26.30 4.71
C SER A 428 10.26 25.49 4.52
N ASN A 429 10.41 24.17 4.38
CA ASN A 429 9.27 23.23 4.38
C ASN A 429 8.53 23.21 5.72
N HIS A 430 9.23 23.52 6.82
CA HIS A 430 8.64 23.51 8.15
C HIS A 430 7.57 24.58 8.33
N THR A 431 7.83 25.78 7.84
CA THR A 431 6.92 26.91 8.02
C THR A 431 5.61 26.67 7.29
N VAL A 432 5.66 26.08 6.09
CA VAL A 432 4.46 25.67 5.34
C VAL A 432 3.61 24.66 6.12
N GLN A 433 4.24 23.65 6.71
CA GLN A 433 3.51 22.63 7.47
C GLN A 433 2.93 23.19 8.78
N VAL A 434 3.60 24.14 9.43
CA VAL A 434 3.06 24.86 10.60
C VAL A 434 1.91 25.79 10.19
N ALA A 435 2.04 26.54 9.10
CA ALA A 435 0.98 27.42 8.59
C ALA A 435 -0.27 26.63 8.20
N ALA A 436 -0.09 25.48 7.52
CA ALA A 436 -1.19 24.61 7.15
C ALA A 436 -1.87 24.00 8.39
N LEU A 437 -1.10 23.61 9.40
CA LEU A 437 -1.62 23.16 10.69
C LEU A 437 -2.42 24.26 11.39
N ALA A 438 -1.87 25.47 11.48
CA ALA A 438 -2.57 26.60 12.08
C ALA A 438 -3.93 26.82 11.41
N ARG A 439 -3.95 26.83 10.07
CA ARG A 439 -5.19 26.97 9.30
C ARG A 439 -6.18 25.85 9.57
N LYS A 440 -5.71 24.61 9.69
CA LYS A 440 -6.54 23.44 10.02
C LYS A 440 -7.14 23.51 11.42
N LEU A 441 -6.39 24.06 12.38
CA LEU A 441 -6.81 24.24 13.78
C LEU A 441 -7.62 25.52 14.00
N GLY A 442 -7.77 26.39 12.99
CA GLY A 442 -8.44 27.68 13.13
C GLY A 442 -7.60 28.74 13.86
N LEU A 443 -6.28 28.57 13.92
CA LEU A 443 -5.33 29.47 14.55
C LEU A 443 -4.68 30.41 13.52
N LYS A 444 -4.16 31.55 13.99
CA LYS A 444 -3.29 32.41 13.19
C LYS A 444 -1.90 31.77 13.04
N ALA A 445 -1.15 32.19 12.03
CA ALA A 445 0.25 31.79 11.85
C ALA A 445 1.12 33.02 11.56
N LEU A 446 2.22 33.15 12.30
CA LEU A 446 3.31 34.08 12.02
C LEU A 446 4.56 33.28 11.66
N VAL A 447 5.11 33.55 10.48
CA VAL A 447 6.26 32.88 9.92
C VAL A 447 7.42 33.86 9.76
N LEU A 448 8.53 33.57 10.43
CA LEU A 448 9.77 34.34 10.36
C LEU A 448 10.74 33.67 9.39
N LEU A 449 11.06 34.32 8.27
CA LEU A 449 11.98 33.77 7.26
C LEU A 449 13.26 34.59 7.22
N SER A 450 14.42 33.99 7.44
CA SER A 450 15.69 34.71 7.46
C SER A 450 16.44 34.62 6.12
N ARG A 451 16.82 35.78 5.56
CA ARG A 451 17.75 35.87 4.40
C ARG A 451 19.16 35.38 4.74
N GLY A 452 19.52 35.39 6.02
CA GLY A 452 20.82 34.90 6.50
C GLY A 452 20.89 33.40 6.69
N THR A 453 19.75 32.69 6.63
CA THR A 453 19.68 31.25 6.89
C THR A 453 19.73 30.45 5.59
N GLY A 454 20.87 29.81 5.36
CA GLY A 454 21.14 28.99 4.18
C GLY A 454 21.73 29.75 2.99
N GLY A 455 22.39 28.99 2.12
CA GLY A 455 23.05 29.47 0.91
C GLY A 455 22.14 29.49 -0.32
N GLY A 456 20.94 28.92 -0.27
CA GLY A 456 20.04 28.85 -1.44
C GLY A 456 19.70 30.22 -2.04
N LEU A 457 19.41 31.22 -1.20
CA LEU A 457 19.15 32.59 -1.68
C LEU A 457 20.40 33.21 -2.32
N ALA A 458 21.57 33.01 -1.70
CA ALA A 458 22.83 33.56 -2.19
C ALA A 458 23.30 32.88 -3.49
N ALA A 459 22.91 31.62 -3.71
CA ALA A 459 23.23 30.84 -4.90
C ALA A 459 22.16 30.96 -6.01
N SER A 460 21.01 31.60 -5.73
CA SER A 460 19.94 31.77 -6.71
C SER A 460 20.38 32.73 -7.83
N GLN A 461 20.12 32.35 -9.08
CA GLN A 461 20.30 33.25 -10.23
C GLN A 461 19.25 34.36 -10.27
N ASP A 462 18.08 34.09 -9.68
CA ASP A 462 16.99 35.06 -9.51
C ASP A 462 16.59 35.16 -8.03
N PRO A 463 17.29 35.98 -7.23
CA PRO A 463 16.98 36.17 -5.82
C PRO A 463 15.58 36.78 -5.56
N GLU A 464 15.05 37.58 -6.48
CA GLU A 464 13.75 38.22 -6.33
C GLU A 464 12.61 37.21 -6.43
N THR A 465 12.70 36.30 -7.40
CA THR A 465 11.78 35.18 -7.53
C THR A 465 11.94 34.21 -6.35
N PHE A 466 13.17 33.91 -5.93
CA PHE A 466 13.44 33.00 -4.82
C PHE A 466 12.75 33.40 -3.50
N VAL A 467 12.62 34.70 -3.21
CA VAL A 467 11.93 35.20 -2.01
C VAL A 467 10.41 35.32 -2.15
N ARG A 468 9.86 35.00 -3.33
CA ARG A 468 8.42 35.16 -3.62
C ARG A 468 7.72 33.86 -4.02
N THR A 469 8.41 32.89 -4.60
CA THR A 469 7.84 31.63 -5.09
C THR A 469 8.08 30.46 -4.13
N GLY A 470 7.60 29.27 -4.49
CA GLY A 470 7.76 28.05 -3.70
C GLY A 470 7.07 28.13 -2.34
N ASN A 471 7.79 27.76 -1.28
CA ASN A 471 7.24 27.71 0.07
C ASN A 471 6.78 29.09 0.60
N VAL A 472 7.41 30.20 0.17
CA VAL A 472 6.96 31.55 0.58
C VAL A 472 5.57 31.86 0.04
N GLN A 473 5.32 31.53 -1.23
CA GLN A 473 4.03 31.70 -1.88
C GLN A 473 2.95 30.90 -1.15
N ILE A 474 3.26 29.65 -0.80
CA ILE A 474 2.33 28.74 -0.15
C ILE A 474 1.99 29.20 1.28
N ASN A 475 2.98 29.67 2.05
CA ASN A 475 2.72 30.27 3.37
C ASN A 475 1.69 31.41 3.29
N ARG A 476 1.85 32.32 2.31
CA ARG A 476 0.90 33.43 2.09
C ARG A 476 -0.48 32.93 1.66
N LEU A 477 -0.56 31.93 0.79
CA LEU A 477 -1.83 31.31 0.36
C LEU A 477 -2.59 30.65 1.51
N LEU A 478 -1.86 30.09 2.48
CA LEU A 478 -2.43 29.51 3.70
C LEU A 478 -2.90 30.57 4.71
N GLY A 479 -2.66 31.86 4.42
CA GLY A 479 -3.05 32.99 5.25
C GLY A 479 -2.09 33.27 6.41
N ALA A 480 -0.85 32.77 6.35
CA ALA A 480 0.16 33.12 7.34
C ALA A 480 0.67 34.55 7.12
N GLU A 481 0.90 35.28 8.21
CA GLU A 481 1.72 36.48 8.19
C GLU A 481 3.17 36.06 8.00
N VAL A 482 3.84 36.60 6.97
CA VAL A 482 5.23 36.27 6.64
C VAL A 482 6.11 37.49 6.83
N ARG A 483 7.01 37.44 7.81
CA ARG A 483 8.06 38.45 8.02
C ARG A 483 9.39 37.92 7.52
N ILE A 484 9.98 38.61 6.55
CA ILE A 484 11.32 38.28 6.04
C ILE A 484 12.34 39.13 6.81
N LEU A 485 13.21 38.47 7.57
CA LEU A 485 14.27 39.09 8.36
C LEU A 485 15.55 39.20 7.54
N GLU A 486 16.21 40.35 7.68
CA GLU A 486 17.48 40.60 7.01
C GLU A 486 18.62 39.79 7.64
N LYS A 487 19.73 39.65 6.89
CA LYS A 487 20.90 38.91 7.39
C LYS A 487 21.49 39.62 8.61
N GLY A 488 21.61 38.89 9.72
CA GLY A 488 22.17 39.42 10.98
C GLY A 488 21.14 40.09 11.89
N ASP A 489 19.86 40.07 11.52
CA ASP A 489 18.78 40.52 12.40
C ASP A 489 18.76 39.67 13.69
N PRO A 490 18.86 40.28 14.89
CA PRO A 490 18.82 39.56 16.17
C PRO A 490 17.57 38.70 16.34
N LEU A 491 16.43 39.11 15.76
CA LEU A 491 15.17 38.38 15.81
C LEU A 491 15.22 37.01 15.12
N ALA A 492 16.20 36.80 14.23
CA ALA A 492 16.44 35.49 13.61
C ALA A 492 17.17 34.51 14.54
N SER A 493 17.71 34.99 15.67
CA SER A 493 18.37 34.17 16.69
C SER A 493 17.57 34.10 17.99
N ASP A 494 16.73 35.09 18.24
CA ASP A 494 15.84 35.14 19.40
C ASP A 494 14.53 35.83 19.03
N ALA A 495 13.49 35.03 18.78
CA ALA A 495 12.16 35.54 18.45
C ALA A 495 11.35 35.96 19.69
N PHE A 496 11.91 35.86 20.90
CA PHE A 496 11.21 36.19 22.14
C PHE A 496 10.59 37.60 22.17
N PRO A 497 11.25 38.68 21.67
CA PRO A 497 10.62 40.00 21.62
C PRO A 497 9.32 40.04 20.82
N ILE A 498 9.20 39.22 19.76
CA ILE A 498 7.97 39.09 18.95
C ILE A 498 6.88 38.37 19.75
N LEU A 499 7.23 37.36 20.53
CA LEU A 499 6.27 36.66 21.39
C LEU A 499 5.69 37.61 22.45
N GLU A 500 6.54 38.47 23.05
CA GLU A 500 6.09 39.51 23.99
C GLU A 500 5.21 40.57 23.32
N GLU A 501 5.56 41.00 22.09
CA GLU A 501 4.75 41.92 21.30
C GLU A 501 3.33 41.36 21.08
N LEU A 502 3.23 40.08 20.69
CA LEU A 502 1.96 39.39 20.47
C LEU A 502 1.16 39.25 21.77
N ARG A 503 1.82 38.92 22.89
CA ARG A 503 1.18 38.86 24.21
C ARG A 503 0.63 40.22 24.63
N ALA A 504 1.36 41.30 24.39
CA ALA A 504 0.90 42.67 24.65
C ALA A 504 -0.32 43.06 23.79
N GLN A 505 -0.48 42.44 22.61
CA GLN A 505 -1.64 42.59 21.74
C GLN A 505 -2.83 41.69 22.15
N GLY A 506 -2.70 40.90 23.23
CA GLY A 506 -3.74 40.00 23.72
C GLY A 506 -3.77 38.63 23.05
N GLU A 507 -2.76 38.29 22.25
CA GLU A 507 -2.62 36.95 21.67
C GLU A 507 -1.95 35.97 22.67
N MET A 508 -2.17 34.68 22.45
CA MET A 508 -1.48 33.58 23.13
C MET A 508 -0.54 32.88 22.14
N PRO A 509 0.68 33.39 21.92
CA PRO A 509 1.60 32.85 20.94
C PRO A 509 2.23 31.54 21.40
N TYR A 510 2.21 30.55 20.52
CA TYR A 510 2.90 29.27 20.71
C TYR A 510 4.08 29.16 19.75
N TRP A 511 5.28 29.13 20.30
CA TRP A 511 6.52 28.98 19.53
C TRP A 511 6.75 27.54 19.09
N ILE A 512 7.07 27.35 17.82
CA ILE A 512 7.52 26.08 17.26
C ILE A 512 8.89 26.30 16.62
N PRO A 513 10.00 25.82 17.23
CA PRO A 513 11.35 26.07 16.75
C PRO A 513 11.60 25.42 15.39
N GLY A 514 12.58 25.93 14.66
CA GLY A 514 12.93 25.47 13.31
C GLY A 514 12.96 23.95 13.13
N GLY A 515 12.00 23.43 12.36
CA GLY A 515 11.86 22.00 12.06
C GLY A 515 11.32 21.15 13.21
N ALA A 516 10.78 21.80 14.26
CA ALA A 516 10.25 21.25 15.50
C ALA A 516 11.23 20.40 16.32
N SER A 517 12.54 20.49 16.07
CA SER A 517 13.50 19.56 16.67
C SER A 517 13.87 19.92 18.11
N LEU A 518 14.02 21.21 18.42
CA LEU A 518 14.34 21.66 19.78
C LEU A 518 13.14 21.57 20.73
N HIS A 519 11.93 21.47 20.18
CA HIS A 519 10.72 21.26 20.95
C HIS A 519 10.83 19.97 21.79
N PRO A 520 10.43 19.97 23.08
CA PRO A 520 10.56 18.80 23.96
C PRO A 520 9.97 17.51 23.38
N LEU A 521 8.83 17.63 22.68
CA LEU A 521 8.10 16.51 22.07
C LEU A 521 8.52 16.17 20.63
N GLY A 522 9.49 16.90 20.06
CA GLY A 522 9.81 16.89 18.63
C GLY A 522 10.39 15.58 18.06
N GLY A 523 10.81 14.65 18.91
CA GLY A 523 11.34 13.33 18.52
C GLY A 523 10.28 12.21 18.50
N LEU A 524 9.17 12.37 19.21
CA LEU A 524 8.18 11.30 19.42
C LEU A 524 7.51 10.83 18.13
N GLY A 525 7.26 11.76 17.21
CA GLY A 525 6.68 11.45 15.90
C GLY A 525 7.47 10.37 15.16
N TYR A 526 8.79 10.55 15.05
CA TYR A 526 9.67 9.61 14.35
C TYR A 526 10.06 8.40 15.19
N ALA A 527 9.97 8.49 16.52
CA ALA A 527 10.02 7.30 17.37
C ALA A 527 8.85 6.37 17.06
N ARG A 528 7.63 6.90 16.91
CA ARG A 528 6.47 6.13 16.44
C ARG A 528 6.67 5.58 15.02
N ALA A 529 7.29 6.35 14.12
CA ALA A 529 7.58 5.86 12.76
C ALA A 529 8.49 4.63 12.73
N ALA A 530 9.37 4.44 13.72
CA ALA A 530 10.17 3.23 13.82
C ALA A 530 9.29 1.98 14.04
N PHE A 531 8.25 2.09 14.86
CA PHE A 531 7.25 1.02 15.05
C PHE A 531 6.42 0.78 13.79
N GLU A 532 6.02 1.84 13.08
CA GLU A 532 5.39 1.72 11.77
C GLU A 532 6.27 0.97 10.77
N ILE A 533 7.55 1.34 10.68
CA ILE A 533 8.49 0.67 9.79
C ILE A 533 8.63 -0.81 10.18
N ALA A 534 8.75 -1.12 11.47
CA ALA A 534 8.89 -2.50 11.92
C ALA A 534 7.63 -3.36 11.64
N GLU A 535 6.44 -2.79 11.71
CA GLU A 535 5.20 -3.46 11.30
C GLU A 535 5.18 -3.69 9.78
N GLN A 536 5.54 -2.66 9.00
CA GLN A 536 5.63 -2.76 7.53
C GLN A 536 6.70 -3.77 7.09
N GLU A 537 7.82 -3.91 7.81
CA GLU A 537 8.85 -4.94 7.56
C GLU A 537 8.26 -6.36 7.65
N VAL A 538 7.39 -6.60 8.64
CA VAL A 538 6.70 -7.88 8.83
C VAL A 538 5.68 -8.12 7.71
N GLU A 539 4.88 -7.11 7.38
CA GLU A 539 3.88 -7.19 6.29
C GLU A 539 4.53 -7.43 4.91
N MET A 540 5.71 -6.87 4.68
CA MET A 540 6.42 -7.02 3.41
C MET A 540 7.15 -8.36 3.28
N GLY A 541 7.45 -9.04 4.40
CA GLY A 541 8.19 -10.30 4.39
C GLY A 541 9.60 -10.15 3.79
N LEU A 542 10.34 -9.12 4.23
CA LEU A 542 11.67 -8.83 3.68
C LEU A 542 12.63 -10.02 3.82
N GLY A 543 13.48 -10.22 2.81
CA GLY A 543 14.58 -11.20 2.86
C GLY A 543 15.74 -10.73 3.75
N GLY A 544 16.84 -11.49 3.74
CA GLY A 544 18.02 -11.21 4.57
C GLY A 544 17.70 -11.24 6.07
N THR A 545 17.88 -10.11 6.76
CA THR A 545 17.63 -9.98 8.21
C THR A 545 16.14 -9.86 8.59
N GLY A 546 15.24 -9.76 7.59
CA GLY A 546 13.81 -9.55 7.80
C GLY A 546 13.44 -8.11 8.18
N ARG A 547 14.33 -7.15 7.92
CA ARG A 547 14.18 -5.72 8.25
C ARG A 547 15.01 -4.85 7.32
N PHE A 548 14.86 -3.54 7.42
CA PHE A 548 15.77 -2.57 6.81
C PHE A 548 17.03 -2.43 7.65
N ASP A 549 18.17 -2.82 7.09
CA ASP A 549 19.48 -2.78 7.76
C ASP A 549 20.12 -1.40 7.70
N PHE A 550 19.84 -0.66 6.63
CA PHE A 550 20.25 0.74 6.44
C PHE A 550 19.04 1.62 6.18
N ILE A 551 18.94 2.72 6.92
CA ILE A 551 17.85 3.69 6.79
C ILE A 551 18.48 5.06 6.56
N PHE A 552 18.31 5.60 5.35
CA PHE A 552 18.81 6.91 4.95
C PHE A 552 17.74 7.97 5.11
N VAL A 553 18.07 9.05 5.82
CA VAL A 553 17.13 10.13 6.11
C VAL A 553 17.87 11.47 6.23
N ALA A 554 17.18 12.57 5.87
CA ALA A 554 17.76 13.90 5.99
C ALA A 554 17.98 14.30 7.46
N CYS A 555 19.19 14.75 7.78
CA CYS A 555 19.55 15.34 9.07
C CYS A 555 19.74 16.85 8.91
N GLY A 556 18.65 17.60 9.11
CA GLY A 556 18.70 19.06 9.27
C GLY A 556 18.81 19.43 10.74
N SER A 557 17.66 19.74 11.37
CA SER A 557 17.64 20.11 12.79
C SER A 557 17.71 18.93 13.77
N GLY A 558 17.72 17.68 13.29
CA GLY A 558 18.14 16.49 14.05
C GLY A 558 17.05 15.57 14.61
N SER A 559 15.88 16.06 15.04
CA SER A 559 14.94 15.21 15.80
C SER A 559 14.28 14.08 14.99
N THR A 560 14.30 14.16 13.65
CA THR A 560 13.86 13.06 12.78
C THR A 560 14.75 11.85 12.96
N VAL A 561 16.07 12.04 12.92
CA VAL A 561 17.08 10.99 13.13
C VAL A 561 17.02 10.51 14.59
N GLY A 562 17.02 11.45 15.54
CA GLY A 562 16.98 11.10 16.97
C GLY A 562 15.73 10.31 17.37
N GLY A 563 14.56 10.68 16.82
CA GLY A 563 13.32 9.92 17.00
C GLY A 563 13.41 8.50 16.46
N LEU A 564 13.91 8.32 15.23
CA LEU A 564 14.10 7.00 14.64
C LEU A 564 15.06 6.13 15.48
N ILE A 565 16.18 6.70 15.94
CA ILE A 565 17.13 6.02 16.82
C ILE A 565 16.42 5.55 18.09
N ALA A 566 15.72 6.45 18.79
CA ALA A 566 15.01 6.11 20.01
C ALA A 566 13.99 4.98 19.81
N GLY A 567 13.17 5.06 18.75
CA GLY A 567 12.14 4.07 18.47
C GLY A 567 12.71 2.70 18.07
N PHE A 568 13.75 2.66 17.23
CA PHE A 568 14.39 1.40 16.85
C PHE A 568 15.18 0.78 18.01
N ARG A 569 15.85 1.58 18.85
CA ARG A 569 16.50 1.07 20.06
C ARG A 569 15.51 0.45 21.02
N MET A 570 14.34 1.08 21.22
CA MET A 570 13.26 0.50 22.02
C MET A 570 12.82 -0.87 21.46
N LEU A 571 12.54 -0.95 20.16
CA LEU A 571 12.16 -2.20 19.51
C LEU A 571 13.24 -3.29 19.63
N GLU A 572 14.51 -2.92 19.49
CA GLU A 572 15.65 -3.84 19.61
C GLU A 572 15.78 -4.35 21.05
N THR A 573 15.69 -3.47 22.06
CA THR A 573 15.71 -3.88 23.47
C THR A 573 14.53 -4.79 23.83
N MET A 574 13.32 -4.49 23.35
CA MET A 574 12.15 -5.36 23.56
C MET A 574 12.37 -6.76 22.97
N ARG A 575 12.90 -6.84 21.75
CA ARG A 575 13.19 -8.13 21.09
C ARG A 575 14.36 -8.88 21.72
N GLU A 576 15.39 -8.21 22.20
CA GLU A 576 16.51 -8.85 22.91
C GLU A 576 16.03 -9.57 24.17
N VAL A 577 15.04 -9.00 24.87
CA VAL A 577 14.39 -9.61 26.04
C VAL A 577 13.55 -10.82 25.64
N GLU A 578 12.78 -10.73 24.56
CA GLU A 578 11.88 -11.80 24.09
C GLU A 578 12.63 -12.98 23.46
N ASP A 579 13.51 -12.72 22.50
CA ASP A 579 14.15 -13.73 21.66
C ASP A 579 15.48 -14.26 22.23
N ARG A 580 16.05 -13.59 23.24
CA ARG A 580 17.42 -13.83 23.76
C ARG A 580 18.50 -13.88 22.67
N ARG A 581 18.25 -13.25 21.53
CA ARG A 581 19.17 -13.17 20.38
C ARG A 581 19.60 -11.72 20.18
N ILE A 582 20.91 -11.50 20.24
CA ILE A 582 21.50 -10.21 19.90
C ILE A 582 21.61 -10.16 18.37
N ARG A 583 20.82 -9.29 17.75
CA ARG A 583 20.96 -8.95 16.32
C ARG A 583 21.85 -7.71 16.20
N PRO A 584 22.57 -7.51 15.07
CA PRO A 584 23.26 -6.25 14.85
C PRO A 584 22.27 -5.08 14.91
N ARG A 585 22.71 -3.89 15.33
CA ARG A 585 21.82 -2.71 15.34
C ARG A 585 21.53 -2.24 13.92
N ARG A 586 20.34 -1.65 13.70
CA ARG A 586 20.05 -0.96 12.41
C ARG A 586 20.99 0.23 12.22
N ASN A 587 21.39 0.48 10.99
CA ASN A 587 22.20 1.64 10.62
C ASN A 587 21.29 2.79 10.19
N ILE A 588 21.01 3.72 11.10
CA ILE A 588 20.22 4.91 10.80
C ILE A 588 21.17 6.02 10.36
N ILE A 589 21.29 6.21 9.06
CA ILE A 589 22.24 7.14 8.43
C ILE A 589 21.55 8.48 8.21
N GLY A 590 21.88 9.45 9.07
CA GLY A 590 21.45 10.83 8.93
C GLY A 590 22.35 11.60 7.96
N VAL A 591 21.89 11.88 6.75
CA VAL A 591 22.66 12.69 5.79
C VAL A 591 22.48 14.16 6.12
N LEU A 592 23.58 14.82 6.50
CA LEU A 592 23.58 16.24 6.82
C LEU A 592 23.26 17.06 5.57
N ASN A 593 22.53 18.14 5.76
CA ASN A 593 22.11 19.03 4.66
C ASN A 593 22.85 20.38 4.66
N SER A 594 23.62 20.67 5.71
CA SER A 594 24.30 21.93 5.98
C SER A 594 25.65 21.71 6.66
N PRO A 595 26.74 22.38 6.22
CA PRO A 595 28.04 22.33 6.87
C PRO A 595 28.25 23.49 7.87
N THR A 596 27.19 24.14 8.33
CA THR A 596 27.28 25.35 9.19
C THR A 596 27.96 25.11 10.54
N LYS A 597 27.97 23.85 10.99
CA LYS A 597 28.62 23.40 12.23
C LYS A 597 29.34 22.09 11.93
N PRO A 598 30.40 21.75 12.69
CA PRO A 598 31.08 20.47 12.50
C PRO A 598 30.13 19.30 12.75
N ARG A 599 30.41 18.14 12.15
CA ARG A 599 29.61 16.93 12.30
C ARG A 599 29.33 16.58 13.77
N SER A 600 30.34 16.69 14.63
CA SER A 600 30.23 16.42 16.08
C SER A 600 29.13 17.23 16.77
N TYR A 601 28.94 18.49 16.40
CA TYR A 601 27.85 19.31 16.93
C TYR A 601 26.48 18.72 16.58
N HIS A 602 26.32 18.22 15.36
CA HIS A 602 25.08 17.59 14.94
C HIS A 602 24.89 16.21 15.58
N GLU A 603 25.97 15.44 15.75
CA GLU A 603 25.96 14.14 16.43
C GLU A 603 25.48 14.29 17.89
N GLU A 604 26.06 15.22 18.65
CA GLU A 604 25.64 15.54 20.02
C GLU A 604 24.17 15.95 20.11
N ARG A 605 23.70 16.76 19.16
CA ARG A 605 22.28 17.16 19.10
C ARG A 605 21.36 15.98 18.79
N VAL A 606 21.72 15.12 17.85
CA VAL A 606 20.93 13.93 17.51
C VAL A 606 20.87 12.98 18.70
N LEU A 607 22.00 12.77 19.40
CA LEU A 607 22.05 11.99 20.64
C LEU A 607 21.09 12.58 21.69
N LEU A 608 21.15 13.88 21.92
CA LEU A 608 20.26 14.57 22.86
C LEU A 608 18.78 14.36 22.52
N PHE A 609 18.40 14.45 21.24
CA PHE A 609 17.02 14.23 20.82
C PHE A 609 16.59 12.77 20.96
N ALA A 610 17.49 11.82 20.67
CA ALA A 610 17.22 10.40 20.85
C ALA A 610 17.05 10.04 22.33
N GLN A 611 17.91 10.57 23.21
CA GLN A 611 17.81 10.40 24.65
C GLN A 611 16.51 11.02 25.19
N ARG A 612 16.18 12.24 24.78
CA ARG A 612 14.92 12.90 25.18
C ARG A 612 13.69 12.08 24.77
N ALA A 613 13.65 11.59 23.52
CA ALA A 613 12.55 10.75 23.06
C ALA A 613 12.50 9.42 23.83
N SER A 614 13.65 8.80 24.10
CA SER A 614 13.73 7.55 24.88
C SER A 614 13.19 7.72 26.31
N ALA A 615 13.56 8.81 26.98
CA ALA A 615 13.06 9.15 28.30
C ALA A 615 11.54 9.34 28.31
N LEU A 616 10.99 10.06 27.34
CA LEU A 616 9.54 10.25 27.20
C LEU A 616 8.80 8.93 26.92
N MET A 617 9.42 7.98 26.22
CA MET A 617 8.87 6.64 25.98
C MET A 617 9.03 5.69 27.17
N GLY A 618 9.67 6.13 28.27
CA GLY A 618 9.81 5.36 29.50
C GLY A 618 11.04 4.45 29.57
N ILE A 619 12.08 4.71 28.77
CA ILE A 619 13.35 3.97 28.83
C ILE A 619 14.44 4.86 29.40
N ASP A 620 15.33 4.30 30.23
CA ASP A 620 16.52 5.01 30.70
C ASP A 620 17.40 5.45 29.50
N PRO A 621 17.46 6.77 29.22
CA PRO A 621 18.10 7.27 28.02
C PRO A 621 19.61 6.99 27.97
N HIS A 622 20.27 6.93 29.12
CA HIS A 622 21.72 6.74 29.21
C HIS A 622 22.13 5.28 29.05
N GLN A 623 21.18 4.35 29.22
CA GLN A 623 21.39 2.92 28.98
C GLN A 623 20.90 2.49 27.60
N SER A 624 19.94 3.21 27.00
CA SER A 624 19.31 2.81 25.73
C SER A 624 20.00 3.33 24.47
N VAL A 625 20.54 4.55 24.51
CA VAL A 625 21.12 5.23 23.33
C VAL A 625 22.49 5.83 23.67
N SER A 626 23.50 5.47 22.88
CA SER A 626 24.86 6.03 22.97
C SER A 626 25.27 6.74 21.68
N MET A 627 26.45 7.36 21.68
CA MET A 627 27.00 7.99 20.47
C MET A 627 27.23 6.98 19.34
N ASP A 628 27.41 5.69 19.65
CA ASP A 628 27.60 4.63 18.64
C ASP A 628 26.34 4.40 17.78
N ASP A 629 25.17 4.81 18.28
CA ASP A 629 23.91 4.76 17.54
C ASP A 629 23.76 5.93 16.56
N VAL A 630 24.55 6.98 16.73
CA VAL A 630 24.46 8.22 15.94
C VAL A 630 25.41 8.15 14.75
N LYS A 631 24.85 7.91 13.57
CA LYS A 631 25.62 7.83 12.31
C LYS A 631 25.21 8.96 11.38
N LEU A 632 26.07 9.97 11.26
CA LEU A 632 25.83 11.11 10.38
C LEU A 632 26.83 11.13 9.22
N GLU A 633 26.33 11.50 8.04
CA GLU A 633 27.12 11.63 6.82
C GLU A 633 27.15 13.08 6.34
N ASP A 634 28.34 13.68 6.35
CA ASP A 634 28.61 15.03 5.84
C ASP A 634 29.25 15.05 4.44
N ARG A 635 29.72 13.91 3.93
CA ARG A 635 30.32 13.76 2.58
C ARG A 635 29.40 14.28 1.46
N PHE A 636 28.08 14.21 1.65
CA PHE A 636 27.06 14.50 0.63
C PHE A 636 26.36 15.84 0.83
N VAL A 637 26.82 16.65 1.80
CA VAL A 637 26.26 17.98 2.09
C VAL A 637 26.45 18.93 0.91
N GLY A 638 27.51 18.74 0.13
CA GLY A 638 27.81 19.58 -1.03
C GLY A 638 28.32 20.97 -0.69
N SER A 639 28.11 21.91 -1.60
CA SER A 639 28.63 23.28 -1.53
C SER A 639 27.96 24.17 -0.48
N GLY A 640 26.85 23.76 0.11
CA GLY A 640 26.20 24.49 1.21
C GLY A 640 24.73 24.15 1.42
N TYR A 641 24.16 24.64 2.52
CA TYR A 641 22.75 24.46 2.82
C TYR A 641 21.86 25.18 1.82
N GLY A 642 20.93 24.48 1.17
CA GLY A 642 20.06 25.09 0.15
C GLY A 642 20.71 25.29 -1.22
N VAL A 643 21.98 24.94 -1.40
CA VAL A 643 22.68 25.00 -2.70
C VAL A 643 22.61 23.63 -3.36
N LEU A 644 22.23 23.60 -4.63
CA LEU A 644 22.23 22.39 -5.46
C LEU A 644 23.54 22.32 -6.24
N ASP A 645 24.41 21.38 -5.87
CA ASP A 645 25.59 21.06 -6.67
C ASP A 645 25.29 20.03 -7.76
N ARG A 646 26.26 19.81 -8.66
CA ARG A 646 26.11 18.95 -9.83
C ARG A 646 25.82 17.51 -9.44
N GLU A 647 26.58 16.93 -8.53
CA GLU A 647 26.45 15.53 -8.11
C GLU A 647 25.10 15.29 -7.40
N THR A 648 24.61 16.26 -6.63
CA THR A 648 23.28 16.22 -6.01
C THR A 648 22.18 16.34 -7.06
N LYS A 649 22.38 17.18 -8.09
CA LYS A 649 21.47 17.25 -9.24
C LYS A 649 21.42 15.93 -10.00
N GLU A 650 22.55 15.28 -10.24
CA GLU A 650 22.61 13.98 -10.91
C GLU A 650 21.83 12.91 -10.12
N ALA A 651 21.96 12.87 -8.80
CA ALA A 651 21.17 11.97 -7.96
C ALA A 651 19.67 12.28 -8.02
N MET A 652 19.30 13.56 -7.98
CA MET A 652 17.90 14.00 -8.16
C MET A 652 17.34 13.59 -9.53
N ASP A 653 18.10 13.81 -10.60
CA ASP A 653 17.74 13.43 -11.97
C ASP A 653 17.58 11.92 -12.11
N ARG A 654 18.46 11.12 -11.48
CA ARG A 654 18.32 9.65 -11.44
C ARG A 654 17.03 9.22 -10.76
N MET A 655 16.74 9.75 -9.57
CA MET A 655 15.52 9.40 -8.82
C MET A 655 14.26 9.79 -9.62
N ALA A 656 14.27 10.95 -10.26
CA ALA A 656 13.16 11.42 -11.08
C ALA A 656 12.98 10.58 -12.35
N ARG A 657 14.06 10.31 -13.10
CA ARG A 657 13.98 9.65 -14.42
C ARG A 657 13.83 8.13 -14.33
N LEU A 658 14.34 7.50 -13.27
CA LEU A 658 14.35 6.04 -13.13
C LEU A 658 13.21 5.51 -12.27
N GLU A 659 12.73 6.29 -11.29
CA GLU A 659 11.70 5.86 -10.34
C GLU A 659 10.48 6.78 -10.28
N ALA A 660 10.45 7.85 -11.10
CA ALA A 660 9.42 8.89 -11.05
C ALA A 660 9.27 9.53 -9.65
N LEU A 661 10.36 9.57 -8.88
CA LEU A 661 10.41 10.19 -7.55
C LEU A 661 11.02 11.58 -7.63
N VAL A 662 10.17 12.59 -7.52
CA VAL A 662 10.58 14.00 -7.48
C VAL A 662 11.06 14.34 -6.07
N LEU A 663 12.34 14.68 -5.97
CA LEU A 663 12.99 15.10 -4.74
C LEU A 663 13.12 16.62 -4.68
N ASP A 664 13.49 17.14 -3.52
CA ASP A 664 13.83 18.56 -3.34
C ASP A 664 15.36 18.77 -3.38
N PRO A 665 15.83 19.94 -3.85
CA PRO A 665 17.26 20.22 -4.00
C PRO A 665 18.03 20.39 -2.68
N VAL A 666 17.32 20.60 -1.56
CA VAL A 666 17.92 21.03 -0.29
C VAL A 666 18.14 19.86 0.65
N TYR A 667 17.19 18.91 0.70
CA TYR A 667 17.21 17.80 1.65
C TYR A 667 17.29 16.44 0.94
N THR A 668 16.21 16.05 0.26
CA THR A 668 16.00 14.66 -0.17
C THR A 668 16.90 14.26 -1.33
N ALA A 669 17.28 15.18 -2.22
CA ALA A 669 18.29 14.92 -3.24
C ALA A 669 19.67 14.56 -2.64
N LYS A 670 20.08 15.24 -1.56
CA LYS A 670 21.36 14.95 -0.86
C LYS A 670 21.33 13.59 -0.17
N VAL A 671 20.19 13.24 0.43
CA VAL A 671 19.99 11.91 1.02
C VAL A 671 20.06 10.84 -0.06
N ALA A 672 19.40 11.05 -1.20
CA ALA A 672 19.43 10.11 -2.33
C ALA A 672 20.85 9.97 -2.88
N ARG A 673 21.60 11.06 -3.04
CA ARG A 673 23.03 11.03 -3.40
C ARG A 673 23.82 10.14 -2.44
N GLY A 674 23.70 10.38 -1.14
CA GLY A 674 24.42 9.60 -0.13
C GLY A 674 24.05 8.12 -0.13
N MET A 675 22.76 7.81 -0.24
CA MET A 675 22.28 6.44 -0.33
C MET A 675 22.81 5.74 -1.58
N LEU A 676 22.68 6.37 -2.76
CA LEU A 676 23.14 5.78 -4.03
C LEU A 676 24.64 5.52 -3.99
N GLN A 677 25.41 6.46 -3.44
CA GLN A 677 26.85 6.29 -3.28
C GLN A 677 27.19 5.12 -2.34
N TRP A 678 26.52 4.98 -1.20
CA TRP A 678 26.71 3.83 -0.29
C TRP A 678 26.33 2.48 -0.92
N VAL A 679 25.35 2.46 -1.82
CA VAL A 679 24.93 1.24 -2.54
C VAL A 679 25.93 0.88 -3.64
N GLU A 680 26.53 1.89 -4.28
CA GLU A 680 27.52 1.72 -5.35
C GLU A 680 28.93 1.42 -4.81
N GLU A 681 29.26 1.94 -3.63
CA GLU A 681 30.52 1.72 -2.92
C GLU A 681 30.49 0.41 -2.09
N GLU A 682 31.54 0.20 -1.29
CA GLU A 682 31.80 -1.08 -0.63
C GLU A 682 31.23 -1.16 0.80
N GLU A 683 30.76 -0.05 1.38
CA GLU A 683 30.33 0.01 2.78
C GLU A 683 29.18 -0.98 3.10
N ILE A 684 28.13 -0.99 2.29
CA ILE A 684 26.99 -1.90 2.49
C ILE A 684 27.40 -3.36 2.25
N ARG A 685 28.26 -3.59 1.25
CA ARG A 685 28.77 -4.93 0.91
C ARG A 685 29.68 -5.47 2.01
N GLN A 686 30.53 -4.63 2.59
CA GLN A 686 31.39 -4.97 3.72
C GLN A 686 30.56 -5.34 4.94
N TYR A 687 29.51 -4.56 5.25
CA TYR A 687 28.58 -4.89 6.32
C TYR A 687 27.95 -6.27 6.12
N ALA A 688 27.49 -6.57 4.90
CA ALA A 688 26.89 -7.85 4.59
C ALA A 688 27.88 -9.02 4.77
N ARG A 689 29.12 -8.87 4.28
CA ARG A 689 30.17 -9.90 4.48
C ARG A 689 30.51 -10.12 5.94
N LEU A 690 30.64 -9.03 6.72
CA LEU A 690 30.91 -9.09 8.16
C LEU A 690 29.81 -9.85 8.93
N HIS A 691 28.56 -9.76 8.46
CA HIS A 691 27.41 -10.41 9.09
C HIS A 691 26.92 -11.65 8.34
N SER A 692 27.67 -12.12 7.33
CA SER A 692 27.30 -13.27 6.48
C SER A 692 25.88 -13.18 5.91
N LEU A 693 25.52 -12.00 5.38
CA LEU A 693 24.23 -11.73 4.77
C LEU A 693 24.31 -11.84 3.25
N ASP A 694 23.41 -12.62 2.66
CA ASP A 694 23.25 -12.72 1.20
C ASP A 694 22.40 -11.58 0.63
N GLU A 695 21.58 -10.93 1.47
CA GLU A 695 20.69 -9.83 1.11
C GLU A 695 20.73 -8.74 2.17
N VAL A 696 20.72 -7.48 1.73
CA VAL A 696 20.63 -6.28 2.57
C VAL A 696 19.51 -5.37 2.06
N ASN A 697 18.64 -4.93 2.96
CA ASN A 697 17.55 -4.02 2.62
C ASN A 697 17.87 -2.59 3.04
N VAL A 698 17.73 -1.66 2.10
CA VAL A 698 18.01 -0.23 2.27
C VAL A 698 16.71 0.57 2.17
N LEU A 699 16.41 1.40 3.16
CA LEU A 699 15.25 2.28 3.19
C LEU A 699 15.64 3.74 3.03
N PHE A 700 15.18 4.37 1.96
CA PHE A 700 15.17 5.82 1.77
C PHE A 700 13.92 6.43 2.40
N ILE A 701 14.06 7.34 3.36
CA ILE A 701 12.91 8.09 3.89
C ILE A 701 12.75 9.38 3.09
N HIS A 702 11.74 9.40 2.21
CA HIS A 702 11.40 10.57 1.42
C HIS A 702 10.64 11.59 2.27
N THR A 703 11.36 12.52 2.90
CA THR A 703 10.79 13.48 3.87
C THR A 703 9.93 14.63 3.29
N GLY A 704 9.59 14.58 2.00
CA GLY A 704 8.93 15.66 1.26
C GLY A 704 9.89 16.79 0.85
N GLY A 705 9.32 17.96 0.58
CA GLY A 705 10.03 19.21 0.30
C GLY A 705 9.91 19.75 -1.12
N GLN A 706 9.19 19.04 -2.00
CA GLN A 706 9.08 19.33 -3.43
C GLN A 706 8.46 20.71 -3.72
N ALA A 707 7.68 21.26 -2.80
CA ALA A 707 7.12 22.59 -2.91
C ALA A 707 8.18 23.70 -3.06
N ALA A 708 9.41 23.47 -2.60
CA ALA A 708 10.51 24.39 -2.81
C ALA A 708 10.96 24.48 -4.28
N LEU A 709 10.68 23.48 -5.12
CA LEU A 709 11.19 23.42 -6.51
C LEU A 709 10.82 24.64 -7.35
N GLY A 710 9.66 25.26 -7.11
CA GLY A 710 9.28 26.49 -7.82
C GLY A 710 10.19 27.69 -7.56
N ALA A 711 11.05 27.63 -6.54
CA ALA A 711 12.10 28.62 -6.28
C ALA A 711 13.46 28.21 -6.88
N TYR A 712 13.57 26.99 -7.42
CA TYR A 712 14.72 26.44 -8.10
C TYR A 712 14.37 26.15 -9.57
N ALA A 713 13.79 27.15 -10.26
CA ALA A 713 13.24 26.97 -11.61
C ALA A 713 14.29 26.50 -12.64
N ASP A 714 15.56 26.84 -12.43
CA ASP A 714 16.67 26.49 -13.32
C ASP A 714 17.13 25.02 -13.21
N VAL A 715 16.45 24.20 -12.42
CA VAL A 715 16.84 22.79 -12.18
C VAL A 715 16.49 21.85 -13.34
N SER A 716 15.73 22.31 -14.34
CA SER A 716 15.37 21.55 -15.55
C SER A 716 16.50 21.40 -16.54
#